data_AF-A0A1B7UF73-F1
#
_entry.id   AF-A0A1B7UF73-F1
#
_cell.length_a   1.000
_cell.length_b   1.000
_cell.length_c   1.000
_cell.angle_alpha   90.00
_cell.angle_beta   90.00
_cell.angle_gamma   90.00
#
_symmetry.space_group_name_H-M   'P 1'
#
loop_
_entity.id
_entity.type
_entity.pdbx_description
1 polymer ?
#
loop_
_entity_poly.entity_id
_entity_poly.type
_entity_poly.pdbx_seq_one_letter_code
_entity_poly.pdbx_strand_id
1 'polypeptide(L)'
;MFELQRVSSKRHRLQLALSCSLLLLSPAGLADIMLPKLISQGMVLQRDSTINLWGYAAPGETVVVSFNGKVIGQIQAAPALANDVPTQPAAPGRWQISLPAQPAGGPHQFVFQGKNRIALNDVYFGDIWVASGQSNMELPMARLKEAYPEDLTNADYPLIRQFTVPQHYNFDAPQYDVANGEWLSANPKTIEHFSALAFYFARDLYRQHQVPIGILNNALGGSPVEAWLSESALQAFPDALAEGLKYRDPKVIADVTAADEAKNQAWYGDLQRRDPGLNPTTPWYSNQFDDSQWQDFTVPGFRAEPFTGVWWLRKTVRLSEAQAKQADTLRLGSIVDAEEVYLNGVQVGHTTYQYPPRRYDIPAGLLKAGANQLALRITATNGKSGLYPDKPYWLGTDSQHIPLTGSWKMQTAATAKPLPGDTFIRWKPLGLFNGLAAPLTKLPVKGVIWYQGESNVGQYQQYKERFQAMIEDWRSHFQAADDKPLPFLYVQLANFLEKTSQPLDSSWAGLREAQRQSLSAPNSAMVVAIDTGEWNDIHPVDKKTLGQRLALAARAVVYGEPVIYRGPELASLQADGATLLLSFDQIAAGLNLKGDAATINQSFAIAGADGKFQWGKVELVTQLVGKQQINQLRLSHPDIKQPVQVRYAYADNPNAVLYNSAGLPASPFVAALQFF
;
A
#
# COMPACT_ATOMS: atom_id res chain seq x y z
N MET A 1 31.74 -33.66 -72.00
CA MET A 1 31.20 -33.78 -73.37
C MET A 1 30.20 -32.64 -73.54
N PHE A 2 30.50 -31.67 -74.42
CA PHE A 2 29.69 -30.50 -74.85
C PHE A 2 29.26 -29.52 -73.74
N GLU A 3 29.89 -28.34 -73.51
CA GLU A 3 30.29 -27.23 -74.41
C GLU A 3 29.07 -26.64 -75.14
N LEU A 4 28.59 -25.42 -74.83
CA LEU A 4 28.94 -24.09 -75.40
C LEU A 4 27.78 -23.15 -74.93
N GLN A 5 27.85 -21.82 -74.72
CA GLN A 5 28.66 -20.72 -75.24
C GLN A 5 28.33 -19.46 -74.38
N ARG A 6 29.34 -18.70 -73.91
CA ARG A 6 29.81 -17.36 -74.40
C ARG A 6 28.76 -16.24 -74.26
N VAL A 7 29.06 -15.02 -73.77
CA VAL A 7 30.03 -14.01 -74.25
C VAL A 7 30.13 -12.92 -73.15
N SER A 8 31.32 -12.63 -72.59
CA SER A 8 32.14 -11.39 -72.76
C SER A 8 31.40 -10.06 -72.41
N SER A 9 31.96 -9.13 -71.64
CA SER A 9 33.27 -8.53 -71.90
C SER A 9 33.77 -7.59 -70.78
N LYS A 10 35.10 -7.57 -70.62
CA LYS A 10 36.04 -6.42 -70.45
C LYS A 10 35.74 -5.33 -69.39
N ARG A 11 36.70 -4.62 -68.77
CA ARG A 11 38.17 -4.61 -68.67
C ARG A 11 38.51 -3.49 -67.64
N HIS A 12 39.60 -3.71 -66.91
CA HIS A 12 40.61 -2.72 -66.48
C HIS A 12 40.34 -1.75 -65.31
N ARG A 13 41.14 -2.01 -64.27
CA ARG A 13 41.85 -1.10 -63.38
C ARG A 13 42.11 0.29 -63.99
N LEU A 14 41.85 1.36 -63.25
CA LEU A 14 42.90 2.18 -62.62
C LEU A 14 42.31 3.19 -61.63
N GLN A 15 43.11 3.46 -60.60
CA GLN A 15 42.90 4.37 -59.49
C GLN A 15 42.64 5.81 -59.95
N LEU A 16 41.83 6.55 -59.20
CA LEU A 16 42.16 7.93 -58.85
C LEU A 16 41.48 8.28 -57.52
N ALA A 17 42.30 8.65 -56.54
CA ALA A 17 41.88 9.18 -55.27
C ALA A 17 41.19 10.54 -55.48
N LEU A 18 40.03 10.73 -54.87
CA LEU A 18 39.53 12.06 -54.54
C LEU A 18 38.93 12.00 -53.13
N SER A 19 39.66 12.58 -52.19
CA SER A 19 39.19 12.87 -50.84
C SER A 19 37.98 13.79 -50.91
N CYS A 20 36.78 13.24 -50.73
CA CYS A 20 35.60 14.01 -50.38
C CYS A 20 35.34 13.83 -48.88
N SER A 21 35.67 14.86 -48.12
CA SER A 21 35.16 15.08 -46.77
C SER A 21 33.63 15.18 -46.82
N LEU A 22 32.96 14.02 -46.71
CA LEU A 22 31.54 13.97 -46.39
C LEU A 22 31.41 14.22 -44.90
N LEU A 23 31.14 15.49 -44.56
CA LEU A 23 30.39 15.85 -43.36
C LEU A 23 29.09 15.03 -43.38
N LEU A 24 29.09 13.92 -42.64
CA LEU A 24 27.88 13.23 -42.24
C LEU A 24 27.15 14.15 -41.24
N LEU A 25 26.41 15.12 -41.78
CA LEU A 25 25.29 15.72 -41.07
C LEU A 25 24.25 14.62 -40.90
N SER A 26 24.38 13.83 -39.83
CA SER A 26 23.27 13.06 -39.31
C SER A 26 22.10 14.03 -39.13
N PRO A 27 20.90 13.76 -39.67
CA PRO A 27 19.76 14.59 -39.38
C PRO A 27 19.52 14.46 -37.87
N ALA A 28 19.79 15.52 -37.12
CA ALA A 28 19.33 15.62 -35.75
C ALA A 28 17.82 15.42 -35.80
N GLY A 29 17.36 14.27 -35.31
CA GLY A 29 15.93 13.97 -35.23
C GLY A 29 15.24 15.14 -34.54
N LEU A 30 14.32 15.78 -35.23
CA LEU A 30 13.57 16.91 -34.71
C LEU A 30 12.65 16.38 -33.61
N ALA A 31 12.99 16.63 -32.36
CA ALA A 31 12.18 16.24 -31.22
C ALA A 31 10.99 17.20 -31.06
N ASP A 32 9.78 16.65 -31.06
CA ASP A 32 8.54 17.32 -30.67
C ASP A 32 8.55 17.69 -29.18
N ILE A 33 7.74 18.68 -28.78
CA ILE A 33 7.47 18.92 -27.34
C ILE A 33 6.92 17.63 -26.74
N MET A 34 7.48 17.23 -25.60
CA MET A 34 6.97 16.15 -24.75
C MET A 34 6.72 16.69 -23.35
N LEU A 35 5.53 16.40 -22.80
CA LEU A 35 5.20 16.74 -21.43
C LEU A 35 5.55 15.57 -20.49
N PRO A 36 5.93 15.87 -19.24
CA PRO A 36 6.00 14.89 -18.17
C PRO A 36 4.65 14.21 -18.00
N LYS A 37 4.62 12.94 -17.58
CA LYS A 37 3.33 12.20 -17.49
C LYS A 37 2.37 12.82 -16.48
N LEU A 38 2.89 13.45 -15.44
CA LEU A 38 2.11 14.20 -14.44
C LEU A 38 1.39 15.42 -15.05
N ILE A 39 1.94 16.02 -16.11
CA ILE A 39 1.33 17.15 -16.83
C ILE A 39 0.53 16.61 -18.01
N SER A 40 -0.69 16.18 -17.74
CA SER A 40 -1.56 15.53 -18.73
C SER A 40 -3.04 15.89 -18.52
N GLN A 41 -3.91 15.39 -19.39
CA GLN A 41 -5.36 15.64 -19.31
C GLN A 41 -5.93 15.10 -17.99
N GLY A 42 -6.87 15.83 -17.40
CA GLY A 42 -7.52 15.46 -16.14
C GLY A 42 -6.71 15.81 -14.89
N MET A 43 -5.54 16.45 -15.03
CA MET A 43 -4.68 16.77 -13.89
C MET A 43 -5.32 17.80 -12.93
N VAL A 44 -4.91 17.68 -11.66
CA VAL A 44 -5.15 18.71 -10.64
C VAL A 44 -3.81 19.32 -10.27
N LEU A 45 -3.73 20.64 -10.33
CA LEU A 45 -2.59 21.45 -9.92
C LEU A 45 -2.86 22.10 -8.56
N GLN A 46 -1.82 22.36 -7.77
CA GLN A 46 -1.99 22.95 -6.43
C GLN A 46 -2.47 24.40 -6.55
N ARG A 47 -3.64 24.70 -6.00
CA ARG A 47 -4.16 26.08 -5.89
C ARG A 47 -3.30 26.93 -4.96
N ASP A 48 -3.41 28.24 -5.12
CA ASP A 48 -2.85 29.25 -4.22
C ASP A 48 -1.32 29.18 -4.06
N SER A 49 -0.63 28.52 -5.00
CA SER A 49 0.82 28.38 -5.03
C SER A 49 1.37 28.60 -6.44
N THR A 50 2.60 29.09 -6.53
CA THR A 50 3.28 29.22 -7.82
C THR A 50 3.68 27.84 -8.32
N ILE A 51 3.33 27.51 -9.55
CA ILE A 51 3.58 26.19 -10.14
C ILE A 51 4.63 26.31 -11.23
N ASN A 52 5.60 25.41 -11.22
CA ASN A 52 6.49 25.24 -12.36
C ASN A 52 5.87 24.23 -13.32
N LEU A 53 5.64 24.66 -14.56
CA LEU A 53 5.35 23.76 -15.68
C LEU A 53 6.66 23.45 -16.37
N TRP A 54 6.91 22.19 -16.70
CA TRP A 54 8.15 21.77 -17.34
C TRP A 54 7.89 20.73 -18.42
N GLY A 55 8.92 20.47 -19.22
CA GLY A 55 8.90 19.40 -20.19
C GLY A 55 10.14 19.38 -21.04
N TYR A 56 10.02 18.70 -22.17
CA TYR A 56 11.11 18.45 -23.09
C TYR A 56 10.80 19.01 -24.47
N ALA A 57 11.82 19.41 -25.21
CA ALA A 57 11.77 19.76 -26.64
C ALA A 57 13.19 19.64 -27.23
N ALA A 58 13.36 19.82 -28.54
CA ALA A 58 14.72 19.88 -29.09
C ALA A 58 15.52 21.04 -28.46
N PRO A 59 16.82 20.89 -28.15
CA PRO A 59 17.63 22.01 -27.66
C PRO A 59 17.54 23.25 -28.56
N GLY A 60 17.31 24.42 -27.94
CA GLY A 60 17.09 25.70 -28.64
C GLY A 60 15.68 25.90 -29.21
N GLU A 61 14.81 24.88 -29.16
CA GLU A 61 13.42 25.01 -29.58
C GLU A 61 12.66 25.97 -28.67
N THR A 62 11.89 26.87 -29.27
CA THR A 62 11.04 27.82 -28.55
C THR A 62 9.70 27.17 -28.22
N VAL A 63 9.38 27.09 -26.94
CA VAL A 63 8.10 26.63 -26.41
C VAL A 63 7.32 27.83 -25.88
N VAL A 64 6.13 28.06 -26.44
CA VAL A 64 5.15 29.06 -26.01
C VAL A 64 4.06 28.36 -25.23
N VAL A 65 3.82 28.79 -23.99
CA VAL A 65 2.77 28.25 -23.13
C VAL A 65 1.66 29.26 -22.99
N SER A 66 0.44 28.84 -23.28
CA SER A 66 -0.77 29.64 -23.09
C SER A 66 -1.67 29.01 -22.04
N PHE A 67 -2.25 29.82 -21.17
CA PHE A 67 -3.23 29.46 -20.17
C PHE A 67 -4.53 30.22 -20.44
N ASN A 68 -5.64 29.50 -20.64
CA ASN A 68 -6.96 30.06 -21.00
C ASN A 68 -6.88 31.08 -22.15
N GLY A 69 -6.15 30.74 -23.21
CA GLY A 69 -5.97 31.59 -24.40
C GLY A 69 -4.97 32.74 -24.27
N LYS A 70 -4.40 32.97 -23.08
CA LYS A 70 -3.37 34.00 -22.85
C LYS A 70 -1.98 33.37 -22.80
N VAL A 71 -1.03 33.91 -23.56
CA VAL A 71 0.39 33.52 -23.46
C VAL A 71 0.91 33.89 -22.08
N ILE A 72 1.39 32.91 -21.32
CA ILE A 72 1.98 33.10 -19.99
C ILE A 72 3.51 33.05 -20.01
N GLY A 73 4.10 32.50 -21.07
CA GLY A 73 5.55 32.47 -21.22
C GLY A 73 6.00 31.92 -22.57
N GLN A 74 7.23 32.28 -22.93
CA GLN A 74 7.96 31.75 -24.08
C GLN A 74 9.39 31.46 -23.60
N ILE A 75 9.88 30.24 -23.85
CA ILE A 75 11.18 29.79 -23.37
C ILE A 75 11.88 28.93 -24.41
N GLN A 76 13.20 29.03 -24.51
CA GLN A 76 13.99 28.09 -25.31
C GLN A 76 14.41 26.90 -24.46
N ALA A 77 14.25 25.68 -24.99
CA ALA A 77 14.69 24.48 -24.30
C ALA A 77 16.22 24.47 -24.16
N ALA A 78 16.72 24.40 -22.93
CA ALA A 78 18.14 24.29 -22.63
C ALA A 78 18.65 22.89 -22.99
N PRO A 79 19.93 22.71 -23.37
CA PRO A 79 20.52 21.39 -23.57
C PRO A 79 20.32 20.47 -22.35
N ALA A 80 20.16 19.17 -22.59
CA ALA A 80 20.05 18.17 -21.53
C ALA A 80 21.29 18.18 -20.61
N LEU A 81 21.09 17.95 -19.32
CA LEU A 81 22.17 17.66 -18.38
C LEU A 81 22.56 16.17 -18.51
N ALA A 82 23.80 15.83 -18.15
CA ALA A 82 24.35 14.46 -18.29
C ALA A 82 23.54 13.37 -17.55
N ASN A 83 22.67 13.77 -16.61
CA ASN A 83 21.88 12.89 -15.75
C ASN A 83 20.45 12.67 -16.28
N ASP A 84 20.12 13.18 -17.47
CA ASP A 84 18.75 13.19 -18.04
C ASP A 84 18.37 11.89 -18.81
N VAL A 85 19.18 10.84 -18.58
CA VAL A 85 18.95 9.38 -18.77
C VAL A 85 19.31 8.76 -20.15
N PRO A 86 19.97 7.57 -20.16
CA PRO A 86 20.35 6.77 -21.36
C PRO A 86 19.21 6.08 -22.14
N THR A 87 17.93 6.47 -21.97
CA THR A 87 16.78 5.74 -22.57
C THR A 87 16.09 6.46 -23.72
N GLN A 88 16.59 7.62 -24.17
CA GLN A 88 16.11 8.29 -25.38
C GLN A 88 17.23 8.42 -26.42
N PRO A 89 16.99 8.13 -27.71
CA PRO A 89 18.03 8.10 -28.75
C PRO A 89 18.70 9.45 -29.05
N ALA A 90 18.21 10.55 -28.48
CA ALA A 90 18.90 11.83 -28.35
C ALA A 90 18.41 12.51 -27.05
N ALA A 91 19.31 13.04 -26.22
CA ALA A 91 18.92 13.67 -24.97
C ALA A 91 18.13 14.97 -25.26
N PRO A 92 16.82 15.02 -24.97
CA PRO A 92 16.01 16.18 -25.32
C PRO A 92 16.34 17.35 -24.39
N GLY A 93 16.27 18.57 -24.91
CA GLY A 93 16.43 19.76 -24.10
C GLY A 93 15.27 19.94 -23.12
N ARG A 94 15.51 20.64 -22.01
CA ARG A 94 14.51 20.91 -20.97
C ARG A 94 14.03 22.34 -21.00
N TRP A 95 12.76 22.55 -20.72
CA TRP A 95 12.18 23.86 -20.53
C TRP A 95 11.33 23.90 -19.26
N GLN A 96 11.22 25.09 -18.68
CA GLN A 96 10.37 25.35 -17.52
C GLN A 96 9.80 26.77 -17.60
N ILE A 97 8.52 26.92 -17.25
CA ILE A 97 7.82 28.20 -17.11
C ILE A 97 7.11 28.22 -15.76
N SER A 98 7.20 29.37 -15.08
CA SER A 98 6.47 29.62 -13.85
C SER A 98 5.06 30.12 -14.16
N LEU A 99 4.07 29.48 -13.55
CA LEU A 99 2.68 29.89 -13.52
C LEU A 99 2.38 30.52 -12.16
N PRO A 100 1.96 31.80 -12.12
CA PRO A 100 1.50 32.44 -10.88
C PRO A 100 0.33 31.68 -10.24
N ALA A 101 0.19 31.83 -8.92
CA ALA A 101 -0.88 31.20 -8.15
C ALA A 101 -2.27 31.38 -8.80
N GLN A 102 -3.02 30.28 -8.86
CA GLN A 102 -4.38 30.25 -9.37
C GLN A 102 -5.35 29.86 -8.24
N PRO A 103 -6.56 30.46 -8.19
CA PRO A 103 -7.59 30.03 -7.25
C PRO A 103 -8.11 28.63 -7.61
N ALA A 104 -8.77 27.98 -6.64
CA ALA A 104 -9.44 26.70 -6.88
C ALA A 104 -10.47 26.79 -8.02
N GLY A 105 -10.56 25.76 -8.87
CA GLY A 105 -11.57 25.67 -9.91
C GLY A 105 -11.09 25.03 -11.20
N GLY A 106 -11.91 25.17 -12.25
CA GLY A 106 -11.71 24.60 -13.57
C GLY A 106 -13.05 24.23 -14.24
N PRO A 107 -13.01 23.55 -15.39
CA PRO A 107 -11.81 23.19 -16.13
C PRO A 107 -11.12 24.41 -16.77
N HIS A 108 -9.80 24.36 -16.82
CA HIS A 108 -8.95 25.31 -17.52
C HIS A 108 -8.23 24.66 -18.70
N GLN A 109 -7.68 25.50 -19.58
CA GLN A 109 -6.91 25.06 -20.74
C GLN A 109 -5.45 25.49 -20.65
N PHE A 110 -4.54 24.55 -20.93
CA PHE A 110 -3.17 24.82 -21.33
C PHE A 110 -2.93 24.47 -22.79
N VAL A 111 -2.17 25.32 -23.49
CA VAL A 111 -1.67 25.03 -24.84
C VAL A 111 -0.16 25.22 -24.83
N PHE A 112 0.57 24.17 -25.20
CA PHE A 112 2.01 24.17 -25.40
C PHE A 112 2.27 24.15 -26.90
N GLN A 113 2.93 25.20 -27.40
CA GLN A 113 3.17 25.40 -28.82
C GLN A 113 4.67 25.53 -29.09
N GLY A 114 5.19 24.64 -29.92
CA GLY A 114 6.54 24.67 -30.48
C GLY A 114 6.45 24.19 -31.93
N LYS A 115 7.27 23.23 -32.31
CA LYS A 115 7.13 22.55 -33.62
C LYS A 115 5.84 21.73 -33.71
N ASN A 116 5.40 21.16 -32.59
CA ASN A 116 4.09 20.54 -32.43
C ASN A 116 3.20 21.37 -31.47
N ARG A 117 1.93 20.96 -31.35
CA ARG A 117 0.95 21.58 -30.45
C ARG A 117 0.33 20.55 -29.54
N ILE A 118 0.41 20.77 -28.23
CA ILE A 118 -0.28 19.97 -27.20
C ILE A 118 -1.31 20.85 -26.50
N ALA A 119 -2.55 20.40 -26.40
CA ALA A 119 -3.60 21.09 -25.66
C ALA A 119 -4.20 20.20 -24.57
N LEU A 120 -4.18 20.70 -23.35
CA LEU A 120 -4.83 20.11 -22.18
C LEU A 120 -6.06 20.96 -21.86
N ASN A 121 -7.25 20.37 -21.87
CA ASN A 121 -8.54 21.09 -21.76
C ASN A 121 -9.29 20.78 -20.46
N ASP A 122 -8.90 19.73 -19.74
CA ASP A 122 -9.53 19.28 -18.49
C ASP A 122 -8.50 19.41 -17.37
N VAL A 123 -8.22 20.64 -16.94
CA VAL A 123 -7.23 20.95 -15.90
C VAL A 123 -7.88 21.70 -14.75
N TYR A 124 -7.63 21.28 -13.52
CA TYR A 124 -8.19 21.90 -12.32
C TYR A 124 -7.10 22.44 -11.40
N PHE A 125 -7.43 23.46 -10.62
CA PHE A 125 -6.65 23.88 -9.45
C PHE A 125 -7.37 23.47 -8.17
N GLY A 126 -6.65 22.82 -7.27
CA GLY A 126 -7.20 22.17 -6.09
C GLY A 126 -6.13 21.85 -5.06
N ASP A 127 -6.46 20.99 -4.10
CA ASP A 127 -5.51 20.55 -3.08
C ASP A 127 -4.89 19.20 -3.49
N ILE A 128 -3.57 19.17 -3.70
CA ILE A 128 -2.84 17.95 -4.08
C ILE A 128 -2.29 17.24 -2.85
N TRP A 129 -2.54 15.94 -2.76
CA TRP A 129 -2.04 15.08 -1.69
C TRP A 129 -1.20 13.94 -2.25
N VAL A 130 -0.02 13.75 -1.67
CA VAL A 130 0.79 12.56 -1.94
C VAL A 130 0.32 11.44 -1.01
N ALA A 131 -0.21 10.37 -1.57
CA ALA A 131 -0.65 9.19 -0.83
C ALA A 131 0.42 8.10 -0.93
N SER A 132 1.22 7.91 0.11
CA SER A 132 2.42 7.09 0.08
C SER A 132 2.51 6.07 1.21
N GLY A 133 3.45 5.14 1.09
CA GLY A 133 3.68 4.06 2.04
C GLY A 133 3.63 2.71 1.36
N GLN A 134 3.01 1.73 2.00
CA GLN A 134 2.96 0.35 1.50
C GLN A 134 1.55 -0.12 1.16
N SER A 135 1.32 -1.44 1.19
CA SER A 135 0.11 -2.12 0.70
C SER A 135 -1.20 -1.57 1.26
N ASN A 136 -1.22 -1.06 2.49
CA ASN A 136 -2.43 -0.50 3.10
C ASN A 136 -2.81 0.89 2.53
N MET A 137 -1.82 1.65 2.03
CA MET A 137 -2.07 2.84 1.21
C MET A 137 -2.38 2.46 -0.24
N GLU A 138 -1.70 1.45 -0.79
CA GLU A 138 -1.87 1.00 -2.18
C GLU A 138 -3.25 0.36 -2.44
N LEU A 139 -3.83 -0.30 -1.43
CA LEU A 139 -5.00 -1.16 -1.57
C LEU A 139 -6.14 -0.50 -2.38
N PRO A 140 -6.55 -1.09 -3.52
CA PRO A 140 -7.54 -0.48 -4.38
C PRO A 140 -8.98 -0.62 -3.84
N MET A 141 -9.87 0.30 -4.19
CA MET A 141 -11.31 0.22 -3.89
C MET A 141 -11.95 -1.09 -4.39
N ALA A 142 -11.44 -1.70 -5.46
CA ALA A 142 -11.88 -3.02 -5.92
C ALA A 142 -11.83 -4.08 -4.81
N ARG A 143 -10.83 -4.00 -3.90
CA ARG A 143 -10.70 -4.92 -2.76
C ARG A 143 -11.79 -4.73 -1.71
N LEU A 144 -12.52 -3.62 -1.73
CA LEU A 144 -13.59 -3.30 -0.78
C LEU A 144 -15.00 -3.39 -1.38
N LYS A 145 -15.12 -3.84 -2.64
CA LYS A 145 -16.40 -3.90 -3.37
C LYS A 145 -17.51 -4.63 -2.62
N GLU A 146 -17.17 -5.67 -1.87
CA GLU A 146 -18.16 -6.42 -1.07
C GLU A 146 -18.59 -5.66 0.19
N ALA A 147 -17.66 -4.97 0.85
CA ALA A 147 -17.95 -4.23 2.07
C ALA A 147 -18.67 -2.90 1.80
N TYR A 148 -18.38 -2.26 0.66
CA TYR A 148 -18.91 -0.96 0.29
C TYR A 148 -19.37 -0.91 -1.18
N PRO A 149 -20.27 -1.80 -1.64
CA PRO A 149 -20.67 -1.88 -3.05
C PRO A 149 -21.24 -0.56 -3.57
N GLU A 150 -22.04 0.13 -2.76
CA GLU A 150 -22.65 1.41 -3.12
C GLU A 150 -21.63 2.54 -3.31
N ASP A 151 -20.53 2.54 -2.55
CA ASP A 151 -19.47 3.55 -2.71
C ASP A 151 -18.75 3.41 -4.05
N LEU A 152 -18.81 2.23 -4.69
CA LEU A 152 -18.27 1.99 -6.04
C LEU A 152 -19.30 2.26 -7.12
N THR A 153 -20.52 1.70 -7.00
CA THR A 153 -21.55 1.81 -8.04
C THR A 153 -22.08 3.23 -8.19
N ASN A 154 -22.16 3.99 -7.10
CA ASN A 154 -22.68 5.35 -7.07
C ASN A 154 -21.58 6.41 -7.00
N ALA A 155 -20.31 6.04 -7.25
CA ALA A 155 -19.20 6.99 -7.22
C ALA A 155 -19.43 8.12 -8.24
N ASP A 156 -19.67 9.35 -7.77
CA ASP A 156 -19.82 10.53 -8.62
C ASP A 156 -19.04 11.71 -8.03
N TYR A 157 -17.72 11.63 -8.18
CA TYR A 157 -16.79 12.62 -7.66
C TYR A 157 -15.80 13.05 -8.76
N PRO A 158 -16.27 13.68 -9.85
CA PRO A 158 -15.43 14.01 -11.01
C PRO A 158 -14.31 15.02 -10.68
N LEU A 159 -14.38 15.72 -9.56
CA LEU A 159 -13.35 16.64 -9.07
C LEU A 159 -12.36 16.00 -8.10
N ILE A 160 -12.50 14.70 -7.82
CA ILE A 160 -11.47 13.90 -7.16
C ILE A 160 -10.74 13.12 -8.23
N ARG A 161 -9.45 13.39 -8.40
CA ARG A 161 -8.62 12.83 -9.47
C ARG A 161 -7.41 12.13 -8.87
N GLN A 162 -7.07 10.94 -9.36
CA GLN A 162 -5.88 10.19 -8.94
C GLN A 162 -4.95 9.96 -10.12
N PHE A 163 -3.66 10.21 -9.90
CA PHE A 163 -2.57 9.71 -10.71
C PHE A 163 -1.87 8.58 -9.94
N THR A 164 -1.86 7.37 -10.49
CA THR A 164 -1.12 6.25 -9.90
C THR A 164 0.31 6.25 -10.42
N VAL A 165 1.27 6.39 -9.51
CA VAL A 165 2.70 6.38 -9.84
C VAL A 165 3.10 4.94 -10.22
N PRO A 166 3.71 4.73 -11.39
CA PRO A 166 4.18 3.41 -11.79
C PRO A 166 5.27 2.90 -10.85
N GLN A 167 5.15 1.65 -10.43
CA GLN A 167 6.10 1.03 -9.51
C GLN A 167 7.43 0.73 -10.20
N HIS A 168 8.38 1.65 -10.08
CA HIS A 168 9.70 1.55 -10.69
C HIS A 168 10.79 2.06 -9.74
N TYR A 169 11.65 1.19 -9.20
CA TYR A 169 12.78 1.61 -8.37
C TYR A 169 13.98 2.06 -9.23
N ASN A 170 14.85 2.92 -8.68
CA ASN A 170 16.12 3.28 -9.32
C ASN A 170 17.19 3.55 -8.25
N PHE A 171 18.31 2.81 -8.27
CA PHE A 171 19.39 3.00 -7.28
C PHE A 171 20.47 4.00 -7.72
N ASP A 172 20.49 4.37 -9.00
CA ASP A 172 21.55 5.21 -9.57
C ASP A 172 21.32 6.68 -9.25
N ALA A 173 20.13 7.20 -9.60
CA ALA A 173 19.83 8.62 -9.46
C ALA A 173 18.33 8.91 -9.35
N PRO A 174 17.95 10.03 -8.70
CA PRO A 174 16.59 10.54 -8.71
C PRO A 174 16.06 10.72 -10.14
N GLN A 175 14.90 10.15 -10.43
CA GLN A 175 14.24 10.28 -11.72
C GLN A 175 13.51 11.63 -11.83
N TYR A 176 13.47 12.17 -13.04
CA TYR A 176 12.86 13.48 -13.32
C TYR A 176 11.42 13.39 -13.82
N ASP A 177 11.01 12.23 -14.34
CA ASP A 177 9.66 11.91 -14.78
C ASP A 177 9.36 10.44 -14.51
N VAL A 178 8.09 10.07 -14.55
CA VAL A 178 7.63 8.69 -14.43
C VAL A 178 7.48 8.04 -15.82
N ALA A 179 7.62 6.73 -15.90
CA ALA A 179 7.63 6.02 -17.19
C ALA A 179 6.27 6.08 -17.93
N ASN A 180 5.16 6.03 -17.19
CA ASN A 180 3.80 6.08 -17.70
C ASN A 180 2.82 6.59 -16.62
N GLY A 181 1.52 6.55 -16.90
CA GLY A 181 0.47 6.95 -15.97
C GLY A 181 -0.52 7.93 -16.59
N GLU A 182 -1.69 8.04 -15.96
CA GLU A 182 -2.79 8.92 -16.37
C GLU A 182 -3.57 9.40 -15.14
N TRP A 183 -4.25 10.53 -15.28
CA TRP A 183 -5.18 11.03 -14.28
C TRP A 183 -6.57 10.46 -14.48
N LEU A 184 -7.05 9.72 -13.49
CA LEU A 184 -8.40 9.18 -13.47
C LEU A 184 -9.30 10.04 -12.57
N SER A 185 -10.52 10.33 -13.00
CA SER A 185 -11.57 10.88 -12.12
C SER A 185 -12.24 9.78 -11.31
N ALA A 186 -12.73 10.05 -10.10
CA ALA A 186 -13.52 9.09 -9.34
C ALA A 186 -14.96 9.00 -9.87
N ASN A 187 -15.24 7.95 -10.65
CA ASN A 187 -16.56 7.63 -11.20
C ASN A 187 -16.76 6.09 -11.22
N PRO A 188 -17.95 5.55 -11.57
CA PRO A 188 -18.20 4.11 -11.42
C PRO A 188 -17.35 3.22 -12.33
N LYS A 189 -16.71 3.79 -13.37
CA LYS A 189 -15.83 3.04 -14.30
C LYS A 189 -14.39 2.95 -13.83
N THR A 190 -13.94 3.89 -13.00
CA THR A 190 -12.52 4.07 -12.65
C THR A 190 -12.25 3.97 -11.15
N ILE A 191 -13.29 4.12 -10.32
CA ILE A 191 -13.14 4.14 -8.86
C ILE A 191 -12.48 2.88 -8.32
N GLU A 192 -12.69 1.72 -8.95
CA GLU A 192 -12.06 0.45 -8.59
C GLU A 192 -10.52 0.52 -8.54
N HIS A 193 -9.89 1.43 -9.30
CA HIS A 193 -8.43 1.62 -9.35
C HIS A 193 -7.89 2.66 -8.36
N PHE A 194 -8.76 3.34 -7.60
CA PHE A 194 -8.33 4.30 -6.60
C PHE A 194 -7.80 3.60 -5.36
N SER A 195 -6.78 4.18 -4.72
CA SER A 195 -6.43 3.81 -3.35
C SER A 195 -7.65 4.04 -2.47
N ALA A 196 -8.10 3.00 -1.76
CA ALA A 196 -9.31 3.08 -0.95
C ALA A 196 -9.16 4.10 0.18
N LEU A 197 -8.02 4.10 0.87
CA LEU A 197 -7.77 5.05 1.95
C LEU A 197 -7.71 6.49 1.42
N ALA A 198 -6.95 6.72 0.34
CA ALA A 198 -6.78 8.05 -0.23
C ALA A 198 -8.10 8.59 -0.81
N PHE A 199 -8.91 7.73 -1.43
CA PHE A 199 -10.24 8.10 -1.92
C PHE A 199 -11.15 8.56 -0.78
N TYR A 200 -11.28 7.77 0.30
CA TYR A 200 -12.16 8.15 1.41
C TYR A 200 -11.69 9.43 2.12
N PHE A 201 -10.38 9.62 2.24
CA PHE A 201 -9.78 10.88 2.70
C PHE A 201 -10.17 12.06 1.80
N ALA A 202 -9.94 11.94 0.49
CA ALA A 202 -10.23 12.99 -0.49
C ALA A 202 -11.73 13.30 -0.59
N ARG A 203 -12.58 12.26 -0.54
CA ARG A 203 -14.05 12.40 -0.59
C ARG A 203 -14.56 13.26 0.55
N ASP A 204 -14.05 13.04 1.75
CA ASP A 204 -14.54 13.75 2.92
C ASP A 204 -13.99 15.18 2.99
N LEU A 205 -12.76 15.44 2.52
CA LEU A 205 -12.28 16.81 2.28
C LEU A 205 -13.08 17.53 1.17
N TYR A 206 -13.36 16.86 0.06
CA TYR A 206 -14.14 17.41 -1.03
C TYR A 206 -15.56 17.78 -0.58
N ARG A 207 -16.23 16.90 0.19
CA ARG A 207 -17.56 17.19 0.76
C ARG A 207 -17.54 18.44 1.64
N GLN A 208 -16.49 18.61 2.44
CA GLN A 208 -16.34 19.74 3.35
C GLN A 208 -16.04 21.06 2.62
N HIS A 209 -15.13 21.04 1.65
CA HIS A 209 -14.57 22.27 1.07
C HIS A 209 -15.05 22.59 -0.35
N GLN A 210 -15.60 21.61 -1.07
CA GLN A 210 -15.99 21.70 -2.49
C GLN A 210 -14.85 22.18 -3.41
N VAL A 211 -13.61 21.80 -3.08
CA VAL A 211 -12.38 22.12 -3.82
C VAL A 211 -11.88 20.85 -4.53
N PRO A 212 -11.46 20.91 -5.81
CA PRO A 212 -10.88 19.75 -6.48
C PRO A 212 -9.75 19.12 -5.65
N ILE A 213 -9.69 17.79 -5.61
CA ILE A 213 -8.64 17.05 -4.88
C ILE A 213 -7.83 16.23 -5.88
N GLY A 214 -6.52 16.44 -5.89
CA GLY A 214 -5.57 15.61 -6.62
C GLY A 214 -4.91 14.60 -5.69
N ILE A 215 -4.88 13.32 -6.06
CA ILE A 215 -4.19 12.26 -5.34
C ILE A 215 -3.02 11.77 -6.19
N LEU A 216 -1.81 11.87 -5.67
CA LEU A 216 -0.64 11.20 -6.24
C LEU A 216 -0.45 9.88 -5.47
N ASN A 217 -0.98 8.78 -6.00
CA ASN A 217 -0.88 7.46 -5.36
C ASN A 217 0.54 6.89 -5.60
N ASN A 218 1.37 7.00 -4.58
CA ASN A 218 2.80 6.74 -4.54
C ASN A 218 3.11 5.63 -3.52
N ALA A 219 2.43 4.49 -3.60
CA ALA A 219 2.55 3.41 -2.61
C ALA A 219 3.05 2.10 -3.25
N LEU A 220 3.84 1.34 -2.49
CA LEU A 220 4.37 0.05 -2.92
C LEU A 220 4.31 -1.01 -1.80
N GLY A 221 3.56 -2.08 -2.06
CA GLY A 221 3.39 -3.21 -1.15
C GLY A 221 4.70 -3.79 -0.59
N GLY A 222 4.77 -3.85 0.74
CA GLY A 222 5.89 -4.42 1.48
C GLY A 222 7.13 -3.52 1.59
N SER A 223 7.12 -2.29 1.06
CA SER A 223 8.28 -1.39 1.20
C SER A 223 8.52 -0.98 2.67
N PRO A 224 9.75 -1.10 3.19
CA PRO A 224 10.13 -0.52 4.46
C PRO A 224 10.45 0.98 4.31
N VAL A 225 10.49 1.72 5.42
CA VAL A 225 10.68 3.18 5.43
C VAL A 225 11.97 3.63 4.76
N GLU A 226 13.06 2.87 4.91
CA GLU A 226 14.38 3.20 4.35
C GLU A 226 14.45 3.15 2.82
N ALA A 227 13.50 2.46 2.16
CA ALA A 227 13.38 2.46 0.70
C ALA A 227 13.00 3.86 0.14
N TRP A 228 12.42 4.71 0.99
CA TRP A 228 11.87 6.02 0.66
C TRP A 228 12.75 7.20 1.07
N LEU A 229 13.95 6.94 1.58
CA LEU A 229 14.95 7.96 1.89
C LEU A 229 15.81 8.27 0.68
N SER A 230 16.13 9.55 0.48
CA SER A 230 17.16 10.01 -0.45
C SER A 230 18.55 9.50 -0.01
N GLU A 231 19.50 9.50 -0.93
CA GLU A 231 20.89 9.14 -0.62
C GLU A 231 21.50 10.09 0.42
N SER A 232 21.15 11.38 0.38
CA SER A 232 21.59 12.37 1.37
C SER A 232 21.06 12.06 2.77
N ALA A 233 19.79 11.69 2.91
CA ALA A 233 19.23 11.33 4.21
C ALA A 233 19.77 9.98 4.72
N LEU A 234 20.05 9.04 3.81
CA LEU A 234 20.67 7.76 4.17
C LEU A 234 22.10 7.87 4.71
N GLN A 235 22.78 9.01 4.56
CA GLN A 235 24.10 9.23 5.20
C GLN A 235 24.03 9.09 6.73
N ALA A 236 22.87 9.39 7.34
CA ALA A 236 22.65 9.19 8.77
C ALA A 236 22.48 7.71 9.17
N PHE A 237 22.32 6.80 8.21
CA PHE A 237 22.11 5.36 8.39
C PHE A 237 23.07 4.56 7.51
N PRO A 238 24.38 4.49 7.86
CA PRO A 238 25.41 3.91 7.00
C PRO A 238 25.16 2.44 6.62
N ASP A 239 24.48 1.68 7.48
CA ASP A 239 24.08 0.30 7.20
C ASP A 239 23.05 0.22 6.06
N ALA A 240 22.01 1.06 6.11
CA ALA A 240 20.99 1.15 5.08
C ALA A 240 21.55 1.72 3.77
N LEU A 241 22.40 2.76 3.85
CA LEU A 241 23.08 3.31 2.69
C LEU A 241 23.94 2.26 1.99
N ALA A 242 24.80 1.57 2.73
CA ALA A 242 25.66 0.53 2.18
C ALA A 242 24.86 -0.61 1.52
N GLU A 243 23.68 -0.96 2.07
CA GLU A 243 22.79 -1.94 1.45
C GLU A 243 22.19 -1.43 0.13
N GLY A 244 21.69 -0.19 0.08
CA GLY A 244 21.12 0.38 -1.14
C GLY A 244 22.15 0.53 -2.27
N LEU A 245 23.37 0.96 -1.93
CA LEU A 245 24.45 1.19 -2.90
C LEU A 245 24.89 -0.08 -3.65
N LYS A 246 24.69 -1.28 -3.08
CA LYS A 246 24.99 -2.56 -3.76
C LYS A 246 24.19 -2.71 -5.05
N TYR A 247 22.94 -2.22 -5.07
CA TYR A 247 22.03 -2.39 -6.19
C TYR A 247 22.16 -1.29 -7.26
N ARG A 248 23.16 -0.40 -7.15
CA ARG A 248 23.61 0.44 -8.28
C ARG A 248 24.27 -0.37 -9.38
N ASP A 249 24.89 -1.49 -9.02
CA ASP A 249 25.46 -2.37 -10.03
C ASP A 249 24.33 -3.20 -10.67
N PRO A 250 24.00 -2.99 -11.96
CA PRO A 250 22.98 -3.78 -12.64
C PRO A 250 23.34 -5.26 -12.70
N LYS A 251 24.62 -5.62 -12.59
CA LYS A 251 25.05 -7.02 -12.48
C LYS A 251 24.57 -7.66 -11.17
N VAL A 252 24.63 -6.94 -10.05
CA VAL A 252 24.12 -7.44 -8.76
C VAL A 252 22.62 -7.67 -8.85
N ILE A 253 21.86 -6.75 -9.46
CA ILE A 253 20.42 -6.93 -9.70
C ILE A 253 20.17 -8.19 -10.54
N ALA A 254 20.88 -8.36 -11.65
CA ALA A 254 20.72 -9.49 -12.55
C ALA A 254 21.06 -10.83 -11.87
N ASP A 255 22.17 -10.89 -11.13
CA ASP A 255 22.62 -12.11 -10.44
C ASP A 255 21.63 -12.52 -9.34
N VAL A 256 21.16 -11.56 -8.54
CA VAL A 256 20.15 -11.81 -7.48
C VAL A 256 18.83 -12.28 -8.10
N THR A 257 18.37 -11.60 -9.16
CA THR A 257 17.12 -11.97 -9.86
C THR A 257 17.20 -13.39 -10.42
N ALA A 258 18.29 -13.72 -11.13
CA ALA A 258 18.49 -15.05 -11.69
C ALA A 258 18.60 -16.14 -10.59
N ALA A 259 19.25 -15.83 -9.46
CA ALA A 259 19.36 -16.76 -8.34
C ALA A 259 17.99 -17.04 -7.69
N ASP A 260 17.17 -16.00 -7.46
CA ASP A 260 15.83 -16.16 -6.90
C ASP A 260 14.88 -16.87 -7.88
N GLU A 261 14.94 -16.55 -9.17
CA GLU A 261 14.19 -17.27 -10.20
C GLU A 261 14.56 -18.76 -10.27
N ALA A 262 15.86 -19.09 -10.32
CA ALA A 262 16.32 -20.47 -10.37
C ALA A 262 15.90 -21.26 -9.13
N LYS A 263 15.99 -20.65 -7.95
CA LYS A 263 15.57 -21.22 -6.66
C LYS A 263 14.06 -21.49 -6.62
N ASN A 264 13.24 -20.51 -7.04
CA ASN A 264 11.79 -20.67 -7.12
C ASN A 264 11.39 -21.74 -8.13
N GLN A 265 11.95 -21.70 -9.34
CA GLN A 265 11.70 -22.71 -10.38
C GLN A 265 12.08 -24.12 -9.91
N ALA A 266 13.21 -24.26 -9.22
CA ALA A 266 13.61 -25.54 -8.66
C ALA A 266 12.62 -26.05 -7.61
N TRP A 267 12.20 -25.19 -6.67
CA TRP A 267 11.30 -25.55 -5.58
C TRP A 267 9.88 -25.88 -6.07
N TYR A 268 9.25 -24.97 -6.83
CA TYR A 268 7.91 -25.19 -7.38
C TYR A 268 7.90 -26.32 -8.42
N GLY A 269 8.91 -26.37 -9.29
CA GLY A 269 9.02 -27.42 -10.32
C GLY A 269 9.22 -28.81 -9.73
N ASP A 270 9.95 -28.94 -8.62
CA ASP A 270 10.08 -30.21 -7.89
C ASP A 270 8.75 -30.66 -7.28
N LEU A 271 8.03 -29.75 -6.61
CA LEU A 271 6.70 -30.04 -6.08
C LEU A 271 5.72 -30.43 -7.19
N GLN A 272 5.72 -29.73 -8.32
CA GLN A 272 4.85 -30.04 -9.45
C GLN A 272 5.11 -31.44 -10.03
N ARG A 273 6.40 -31.82 -10.19
CA ARG A 273 6.76 -33.16 -10.69
C ARG A 273 6.37 -34.29 -9.73
N ARG A 274 6.45 -34.04 -8.43
CA ARG A 274 6.15 -35.02 -7.38
C ARG A 274 4.68 -35.04 -6.97
N ASP A 275 3.84 -34.16 -7.52
CA ASP A 275 2.43 -34.10 -7.19
C ASP A 275 1.63 -35.16 -7.96
N PRO A 276 1.24 -36.29 -7.34
CA PRO A 276 0.43 -37.30 -8.01
C PRO A 276 -0.95 -36.78 -8.45
N GLY A 277 -1.43 -35.67 -7.89
CA GLY A 277 -2.71 -35.06 -8.26
C GLY A 277 -2.71 -34.38 -9.62
N LEU A 278 -1.52 -34.12 -10.19
CA LEU A 278 -1.34 -33.60 -11.54
C LEU A 278 -1.09 -34.70 -12.58
N ASN A 279 -1.23 -35.98 -12.22
CA ASN A 279 -1.10 -37.09 -13.15
C ASN A 279 -2.12 -36.95 -14.30
N PRO A 280 -1.70 -37.00 -15.58
CA PRO A 280 -2.59 -36.77 -16.72
C PRO A 280 -3.61 -37.89 -16.95
N THR A 281 -3.39 -39.08 -16.38
CA THR A 281 -4.29 -40.24 -16.54
C THR A 281 -5.52 -40.12 -15.64
N THR A 282 -5.30 -39.76 -14.36
CA THR A 282 -6.36 -39.60 -13.37
C THR A 282 -6.06 -38.43 -12.44
N PRO A 283 -6.16 -37.17 -12.91
CA PRO A 283 -5.84 -36.02 -12.09
C PRO A 283 -6.83 -35.88 -10.93
N TRP A 284 -6.34 -35.41 -9.77
CA TRP A 284 -7.16 -35.27 -8.57
C TRP A 284 -8.16 -34.11 -8.65
N TYR A 285 -8.12 -33.27 -9.68
CA TYR A 285 -9.20 -32.31 -9.98
C TYR A 285 -10.33 -32.92 -10.82
N SER A 286 -10.16 -34.13 -11.36
CA SER A 286 -11.17 -34.79 -12.18
C SER A 286 -12.44 -35.13 -11.39
N ASN A 287 -13.58 -35.11 -12.09
CA ASN A 287 -14.85 -35.59 -11.57
C ASN A 287 -14.95 -37.13 -11.52
N GLN A 288 -13.99 -37.85 -12.13
CA GLN A 288 -13.91 -39.31 -12.13
C GLN A 288 -13.00 -39.86 -11.02
N PHE A 289 -12.27 -38.99 -10.32
CA PHE A 289 -11.36 -39.41 -9.26
C PHE A 289 -12.13 -39.84 -8.00
N ASP A 290 -11.83 -41.03 -7.48
CA ASP A 290 -12.38 -41.55 -6.22
C ASP A 290 -11.51 -41.09 -5.03
N ASP A 291 -12.09 -40.23 -4.19
CA ASP A 291 -11.48 -39.70 -2.97
C ASP A 291 -11.99 -40.39 -1.68
N SER A 292 -12.66 -41.54 -1.80
CA SER A 292 -13.22 -42.27 -0.64
C SER A 292 -12.19 -42.63 0.43
N GLN A 293 -10.93 -42.85 0.02
CA GLN A 293 -9.81 -43.19 0.91
C GLN A 293 -9.08 -41.95 1.48
N TRP A 294 -9.50 -40.73 1.12
CA TRP A 294 -8.89 -39.51 1.63
C TRP A 294 -9.32 -39.22 3.06
N GLN A 295 -8.44 -38.55 3.79
CA GLN A 295 -8.70 -38.12 5.16
C GLN A 295 -9.77 -37.03 5.18
N ASP A 296 -10.52 -36.93 6.28
CA ASP A 296 -11.47 -35.83 6.44
C ASP A 296 -10.76 -34.55 6.93
N PHE A 297 -11.25 -33.41 6.45
CA PHE A 297 -10.81 -32.09 6.87
C PHE A 297 -12.01 -31.16 7.00
N THR A 298 -12.02 -30.34 8.04
CA THR A 298 -13.11 -29.37 8.26
C THR A 298 -12.71 -28.03 7.66
N VAL A 299 -13.57 -27.49 6.79
CA VAL A 299 -13.45 -26.14 6.24
C VAL A 299 -14.48 -25.22 6.91
N PRO A 300 -14.11 -24.01 7.32
CA PRO A 300 -12.73 -23.51 7.44
C PRO A 300 -11.95 -24.22 8.56
N GLY A 301 -10.63 -24.16 8.50
CA GLY A 301 -9.74 -24.84 9.43
C GLY A 301 -8.28 -24.79 9.00
N PHE A 302 -7.37 -25.05 9.94
CA PHE A 302 -5.93 -25.16 9.69
C PHE A 302 -5.45 -26.59 9.88
N ARG A 303 -4.36 -26.94 9.19
CA ARG A 303 -3.64 -28.18 9.49
C ARG A 303 -3.13 -28.12 10.93
N ALA A 304 -3.21 -29.25 11.64
CA ALA A 304 -2.76 -29.33 13.03
C ALA A 304 -1.24 -29.13 13.17
N GLU A 305 -0.47 -29.73 12.26
CA GLU A 305 0.98 -29.63 12.24
C GLU A 305 1.47 -28.66 11.17
N PRO A 306 2.59 -27.95 11.41
CA PRO A 306 3.27 -27.16 10.39
C PRO A 306 3.53 -27.99 9.12
N PHE A 307 3.19 -27.43 7.96
CA PHE A 307 3.27 -28.10 6.68
C PHE A 307 3.92 -27.21 5.62
N THR A 308 4.75 -27.83 4.77
CA THR A 308 5.32 -27.19 3.59
C THR A 308 5.25 -28.19 2.43
N GLY A 309 4.76 -27.74 1.28
CA GLY A 309 4.53 -28.55 0.10
C GLY A 309 3.13 -28.36 -0.47
N VAL A 310 2.58 -29.41 -1.09
CA VAL A 310 1.28 -29.39 -1.74
C VAL A 310 0.31 -30.36 -1.09
N TRP A 311 -0.91 -29.90 -0.88
CA TRP A 311 -2.02 -30.69 -0.38
C TRP A 311 -3.31 -30.30 -1.06
N TRP A 312 -4.23 -31.24 -1.12
CA TRP A 312 -5.46 -31.12 -1.89
C TRP A 312 -6.66 -31.22 -0.97
N LEU A 313 -7.69 -30.43 -1.29
CA LEU A 313 -9.02 -30.54 -0.71
C LEU A 313 -10.03 -30.85 -1.80
N ARG A 314 -11.00 -31.71 -1.50
CA ARG A 314 -12.09 -32.08 -2.40
C ARG A 314 -13.45 -32.06 -1.70
N LYS A 315 -14.47 -31.53 -2.38
CA LYS A 315 -15.87 -31.56 -1.92
C LYS A 315 -16.81 -31.77 -3.09
N THR A 316 -17.74 -32.71 -2.91
CA THR A 316 -18.90 -32.82 -3.79
C THR A 316 -20.03 -31.94 -3.27
N VAL A 317 -20.53 -31.04 -4.12
CA VAL A 317 -21.72 -30.22 -3.85
C VAL A 317 -22.86 -30.68 -4.75
N ARG A 318 -24.07 -30.79 -4.18
CA ARG A 318 -25.27 -31.19 -4.93
C ARG A 318 -26.13 -29.96 -5.18
N LEU A 319 -26.44 -29.71 -6.45
CA LEU A 319 -27.19 -28.54 -6.91
C LEU A 319 -28.53 -28.96 -7.48
N SER A 320 -29.57 -28.15 -7.25
CA SER A 320 -30.78 -28.20 -8.08
C SER A 320 -30.48 -27.69 -9.50
N GLU A 321 -31.39 -27.92 -10.43
CA GLU A 321 -31.25 -27.37 -11.80
C GLU A 321 -31.21 -25.84 -11.80
N ALA A 322 -32.03 -25.19 -10.95
CA ALA A 322 -32.04 -23.74 -10.81
C ALA A 322 -30.70 -23.21 -10.26
N GLN A 323 -30.19 -23.84 -9.18
CA GLN A 323 -28.90 -23.46 -8.59
C GLN A 323 -27.76 -23.61 -9.59
N ALA A 324 -27.71 -24.71 -10.35
CA ALA A 324 -26.66 -24.95 -11.34
C ALA A 324 -26.69 -23.93 -12.50
N LYS A 325 -27.88 -23.47 -12.90
CA LYS A 325 -28.05 -22.46 -13.96
C LYS A 325 -27.74 -21.04 -13.51
N GLN A 326 -27.98 -20.72 -12.24
CA GLN A 326 -27.89 -19.35 -11.72
C GLN A 326 -26.56 -19.02 -11.06
N ALA A 327 -25.86 -20.00 -10.49
CA ALA A 327 -24.61 -19.75 -9.77
C ALA A 327 -23.54 -19.17 -10.71
N ASP A 328 -23.00 -18.01 -10.31
CA ASP A 328 -22.00 -17.24 -11.05
C ASP A 328 -20.74 -16.98 -10.23
N THR A 329 -20.75 -17.28 -8.93
CA THR A 329 -19.70 -16.91 -7.99
C THR A 329 -19.30 -18.06 -7.08
N LEU A 330 -17.98 -18.21 -6.90
CA LEU A 330 -17.36 -19.12 -5.94
C LEU A 330 -16.56 -18.31 -4.89
N ARG A 331 -16.92 -18.47 -3.61
CA ARG A 331 -16.23 -17.86 -2.46
C ARG A 331 -15.52 -18.90 -1.61
N LEU A 332 -14.24 -18.68 -1.37
CA LEU A 332 -13.37 -19.60 -0.62
C LEU A 332 -12.55 -18.87 0.46
N GLY A 333 -13.10 -17.80 1.03
CA GLY A 333 -12.48 -17.03 2.10
C GLY A 333 -11.05 -16.57 1.77
N SER A 334 -10.12 -16.78 2.71
CA SER A 334 -8.69 -16.56 2.50
C SER A 334 -7.94 -17.83 2.90
N ILE A 335 -6.95 -18.22 2.10
CA ILE A 335 -6.26 -19.51 2.18
C ILE A 335 -4.77 -19.26 2.36
N VAL A 336 -4.13 -19.96 3.31
CA VAL A 336 -2.67 -19.91 3.50
C VAL A 336 -2.02 -21.10 2.78
N ASP A 337 -1.20 -20.93 1.73
CA ASP A 337 -0.71 -19.66 1.18
C ASP A 337 -1.25 -19.38 -0.24
N ALA A 338 -0.94 -20.26 -1.20
CA ALA A 338 -1.40 -20.15 -2.58
C ALA A 338 -2.33 -21.32 -2.93
N GLU A 339 -3.22 -21.12 -3.90
CA GLU A 339 -4.08 -22.19 -4.39
C GLU A 339 -4.42 -22.08 -5.88
N GLU A 340 -4.69 -23.24 -6.49
CA GLU A 340 -5.47 -23.36 -7.71
C GLU A 340 -6.82 -24.03 -7.41
N VAL A 341 -7.88 -23.53 -8.05
CA VAL A 341 -9.26 -23.96 -7.81
C VAL A 341 -9.85 -24.57 -9.07
N TYR A 342 -10.40 -25.77 -8.92
CA TYR A 342 -10.99 -26.54 -10.02
C TYR A 342 -12.45 -26.87 -9.72
N LEU A 343 -13.32 -26.64 -10.70
CA LEU A 343 -14.73 -26.99 -10.65
C LEU A 343 -15.03 -27.92 -11.82
N ASN A 344 -15.50 -29.13 -11.51
CA ASN A 344 -15.78 -30.19 -12.49
C ASN A 344 -14.59 -30.50 -13.43
N GLY A 345 -13.37 -30.37 -12.93
CA GLY A 345 -12.13 -30.59 -13.68
C GLY A 345 -11.60 -29.39 -14.47
N VAL A 346 -12.33 -28.26 -14.48
CA VAL A 346 -11.89 -27.01 -15.13
C VAL A 346 -11.33 -26.07 -14.07
N GLN A 347 -10.13 -25.52 -14.29
CA GLN A 347 -9.58 -24.50 -13.40
C GLN A 347 -10.40 -23.21 -13.56
N VAL A 348 -10.97 -22.72 -12.45
CA VAL A 348 -11.80 -21.50 -12.40
C VAL A 348 -11.12 -20.35 -11.69
N GLY A 349 -10.03 -20.61 -10.98
CA GLY A 349 -9.34 -19.60 -10.18
C GLY A 349 -7.95 -19.99 -9.76
N HIS A 350 -7.15 -18.98 -9.42
CA HIS A 350 -5.89 -19.15 -8.70
C HIS A 350 -5.58 -17.86 -7.93
N THR A 351 -4.94 -18.00 -6.77
CA THR A 351 -4.36 -16.90 -6.01
C THR A 351 -3.00 -17.35 -5.48
N THR A 352 -1.99 -16.47 -5.57
CA THR A 352 -0.59 -16.85 -5.37
C THR A 352 -0.05 -16.60 -3.96
N TYR A 353 -0.86 -16.03 -3.05
CA TYR A 353 -0.46 -15.71 -1.68
C TYR A 353 -1.67 -15.53 -0.73
N GLN A 354 -1.44 -15.52 0.57
CA GLN A 354 -2.51 -15.69 1.56
C GLN A 354 -3.58 -14.59 1.70
N TYR A 355 -3.28 -13.34 1.34
CA TYR A 355 -4.12 -12.20 1.77
C TYR A 355 -5.36 -11.91 0.92
N PRO A 356 -5.39 -12.06 -0.43
CA PRO A 356 -6.58 -11.71 -1.20
C PRO A 356 -7.79 -12.55 -0.83
N PRO A 357 -9.01 -11.99 -0.79
CA PRO A 357 -10.21 -12.79 -0.71
C PRO A 357 -10.36 -13.63 -1.98
N ARG A 358 -10.70 -14.92 -1.84
CA ARG A 358 -10.97 -15.82 -2.96
C ARG A 358 -12.41 -15.64 -3.40
N ARG A 359 -12.58 -14.90 -4.49
CA ARG A 359 -13.84 -14.72 -5.22
C ARG A 359 -13.58 -14.97 -6.70
N TYR A 360 -14.13 -16.04 -7.24
CA TYR A 360 -13.95 -16.45 -8.62
C TYR A 360 -15.28 -16.46 -9.36
N ASP A 361 -15.30 -15.90 -10.55
CA ASP A 361 -16.44 -15.99 -11.46
C ASP A 361 -16.53 -17.42 -12.02
N ILE A 362 -17.74 -17.94 -12.14
CA ILE A 362 -18.00 -19.30 -12.61
C ILE A 362 -18.42 -19.23 -14.08
N PRO A 363 -17.70 -19.91 -14.99
CA PRO A 363 -18.11 -20.00 -16.39
C PRO A 363 -19.52 -20.58 -16.55
N ALA A 364 -20.34 -19.92 -17.38
CA ALA A 364 -21.69 -20.39 -17.68
C ALA A 364 -21.68 -21.83 -18.22
N GLY A 365 -22.59 -22.67 -17.72
CA GLY A 365 -22.72 -24.07 -18.13
C GLY A 365 -21.69 -25.03 -17.52
N LEU A 366 -20.75 -24.54 -16.69
CA LEU A 366 -19.78 -25.41 -16.01
C LEU A 366 -20.41 -26.27 -14.92
N LEU A 367 -21.46 -25.76 -14.26
CA LEU A 367 -22.23 -26.45 -13.24
C LEU A 367 -23.39 -27.23 -13.85
N LYS A 368 -23.74 -28.35 -13.22
CA LYS A 368 -24.87 -29.21 -13.62
C LYS A 368 -25.79 -29.52 -12.45
N ALA A 369 -27.05 -29.86 -12.74
CA ALA A 369 -27.93 -30.42 -11.73
C ALA A 369 -27.34 -31.71 -11.14
N GLY A 370 -27.51 -31.91 -9.84
CA GLY A 370 -26.91 -33.03 -9.11
C GLY A 370 -25.47 -32.73 -8.66
N ALA A 371 -24.61 -33.75 -8.71
CA ALA A 371 -23.26 -33.69 -8.14
C ALA A 371 -22.30 -32.85 -9.00
N ASN A 372 -21.61 -31.92 -8.35
CA ASN A 372 -20.50 -31.14 -8.89
C ASN A 372 -19.29 -31.28 -7.97
N GLN A 373 -18.11 -31.38 -8.56
CA GLN A 373 -16.88 -31.60 -7.82
C GLN A 373 -16.07 -30.32 -7.74
N LEU A 374 -15.73 -29.92 -6.52
CA LEU A 374 -14.78 -28.85 -6.23
C LEU A 374 -13.47 -29.46 -5.74
N ALA A 375 -12.35 -29.02 -6.29
CA ALA A 375 -11.02 -29.41 -5.86
C ALA A 375 -10.13 -28.18 -5.68
N LEU A 376 -9.40 -28.11 -4.56
CA LEU A 376 -8.42 -27.07 -4.26
C LEU A 376 -7.05 -27.72 -4.21
N ARG A 377 -6.10 -27.20 -4.98
CA ARG A 377 -4.69 -27.55 -4.86
C ARG A 377 -4.02 -26.42 -4.08
N ILE A 378 -3.60 -26.67 -2.85
CA ILE A 378 -3.03 -25.66 -1.96
C ILE A 378 -1.52 -25.88 -1.87
N THR A 379 -0.76 -24.84 -2.17
CA THR A 379 0.69 -24.81 -2.00
C THR A 379 1.04 -24.00 -0.75
N ALA A 380 1.61 -24.67 0.24
CA ALA A 380 2.10 -24.09 1.48
C ALA A 380 3.61 -23.87 1.38
N THR A 381 4.03 -22.61 1.49
CA THR A 381 5.43 -22.19 1.33
C THR A 381 6.22 -22.33 2.65
N ASN A 382 5.56 -22.14 3.80
CA ASN A 382 6.21 -22.19 5.10
C ASN A 382 5.23 -22.39 6.29
N GLY A 383 5.16 -23.60 6.84
CA GLY A 383 4.56 -23.86 8.15
C GLY A 383 3.03 -23.80 8.21
N LYS A 384 2.44 -22.69 8.67
CA LYS A 384 0.97 -22.60 8.88
C LYS A 384 0.27 -22.67 7.53
N SER A 385 -0.72 -23.57 7.38
CA SER A 385 -1.51 -23.70 6.15
C SER A 385 -2.94 -24.10 6.46
N GLY A 386 -3.90 -23.48 5.78
CA GLY A 386 -5.33 -23.64 6.08
C GLY A 386 -6.21 -22.56 5.47
N LEU A 387 -7.47 -22.52 5.92
CA LEU A 387 -8.51 -21.61 5.47
C LEU A 387 -9.08 -20.87 6.69
N TYR A 388 -9.12 -19.54 6.65
CA TYR A 388 -9.48 -18.71 7.80
C TYR A 388 -10.97 -18.83 8.20
N PRO A 389 -11.31 -19.03 9.49
CA PRO A 389 -12.69 -19.24 9.95
C PRO A 389 -13.70 -18.14 9.62
N ASP A 390 -13.34 -16.87 9.82
CA ASP A 390 -14.29 -15.74 9.75
C ASP A 390 -14.47 -15.17 8.34
N LYS A 391 -14.14 -15.95 7.32
CA LYS A 391 -14.24 -15.55 5.91
C LYS A 391 -15.38 -16.32 5.22
N PRO A 392 -15.96 -15.81 4.12
CA PRO A 392 -17.11 -16.46 3.49
C PRO A 392 -16.73 -17.67 2.62
N TYR A 393 -17.45 -18.78 2.76
CA TYR A 393 -17.27 -20.02 1.99
C TYR A 393 -18.60 -20.49 1.39
N TRP A 394 -18.84 -20.17 0.12
CA TRP A 394 -20.08 -20.53 -0.56
C TRP A 394 -19.94 -20.60 -2.08
N LEU A 395 -20.88 -21.28 -2.72
CA LEU A 395 -21.09 -21.36 -4.15
C LEU A 395 -22.50 -20.82 -4.47
N GLY A 396 -22.66 -19.97 -5.49
CA GLY A 396 -24.00 -19.46 -5.83
C GLY A 396 -23.99 -18.08 -6.48
N THR A 397 -24.93 -17.25 -6.06
CA THR A 397 -25.00 -15.81 -6.38
C THR A 397 -24.87 -15.02 -5.09
N ASP A 398 -24.62 -13.71 -5.15
CA ASP A 398 -24.51 -12.84 -3.97
C ASP A 398 -25.77 -12.84 -3.05
N SER A 399 -26.91 -13.38 -3.52
CA SER A 399 -28.16 -13.48 -2.74
C SER A 399 -28.56 -14.91 -2.37
N GLN A 400 -27.98 -15.92 -3.02
CA GLN A 400 -28.33 -17.33 -2.83
C GLN A 400 -27.07 -18.16 -2.69
N HIS A 401 -26.75 -18.53 -1.44
CA HIS A 401 -25.51 -19.22 -1.09
C HIS A 401 -25.74 -20.70 -0.81
N ILE A 402 -24.95 -21.56 -1.45
CA ILE A 402 -24.74 -22.94 -1.05
C ILE A 402 -23.49 -22.98 -0.18
N PRO A 403 -23.59 -23.36 1.11
CA PRO A 403 -22.45 -23.33 2.01
C PRO A 403 -21.39 -24.34 1.59
N LEU A 404 -20.13 -23.91 1.62
CA LEU A 404 -18.97 -24.76 1.37
C LEU A 404 -18.28 -25.20 2.66
N THR A 405 -18.76 -24.77 3.82
CA THR A 405 -18.22 -25.17 5.13
C THR A 405 -18.51 -26.65 5.46
N GLY A 406 -17.92 -27.13 6.55
CA GLY A 406 -18.05 -28.49 7.05
C GLY A 406 -17.03 -29.46 6.46
N SER A 407 -17.41 -30.72 6.28
CA SER A 407 -16.50 -31.80 5.88
C SER A 407 -16.08 -31.69 4.40
N TRP A 408 -14.79 -31.90 4.19
CA TRP A 408 -14.07 -32.04 2.93
C TRP A 408 -13.14 -33.26 3.01
N LYS A 409 -12.77 -33.79 1.85
CA LYS A 409 -11.70 -34.77 1.71
C LYS A 409 -10.36 -34.07 1.54
N MET A 410 -9.32 -34.60 2.16
CA MET A 410 -7.96 -34.05 2.17
C MET A 410 -6.92 -35.12 1.85
N GLN A 411 -5.95 -34.77 1.01
CA GLN A 411 -4.77 -35.59 0.77
C GLN A 411 -3.51 -34.74 0.62
N THR A 412 -2.40 -35.20 1.20
CA THR A 412 -1.08 -34.60 0.95
C THR A 412 -0.50 -35.17 -0.33
N ALA A 413 -0.13 -34.29 -1.27
CA ALA A 413 0.47 -34.69 -2.54
C ALA A 413 1.99 -34.82 -2.43
N ALA A 414 2.64 -33.78 -1.90
CA ALA A 414 4.09 -33.70 -1.81
C ALA A 414 4.50 -32.82 -0.63
N THR A 415 5.58 -33.18 0.07
CA THR A 415 6.22 -32.33 1.07
C THR A 415 7.46 -31.66 0.48
N ALA A 416 7.87 -30.55 1.08
CA ALA A 416 9.14 -29.87 0.77
C ALA A 416 9.73 -29.23 2.02
N LYS A 417 11.01 -28.82 1.95
CA LYS A 417 11.58 -27.86 2.90
C LYS A 417 10.94 -26.49 2.68
N PRO A 418 10.94 -25.58 3.68
CA PRO A 418 10.49 -24.20 3.52
C PRO A 418 11.05 -23.57 2.25
N LEU A 419 10.20 -22.88 1.48
CA LEU A 419 10.66 -22.10 0.35
C LEU A 419 11.65 -21.04 0.87
N PRO A 420 12.90 -21.01 0.38
CA PRO A 420 13.81 -19.99 0.85
C PRO A 420 13.31 -18.61 0.38
N GLY A 421 13.37 -17.61 1.26
CA GLY A 421 12.84 -16.27 0.97
C GLY A 421 13.54 -15.60 -0.20
N ASP A 422 12.80 -14.76 -0.92
CA ASP A 422 13.31 -13.95 -2.03
C ASP A 422 13.95 -12.65 -1.56
N THR A 423 14.91 -12.17 -2.35
CA THR A 423 15.46 -10.84 -2.20
C THR A 423 14.57 -9.85 -2.91
N PHE A 424 13.77 -9.13 -2.13
CA PHE A 424 12.94 -8.06 -2.67
C PHE A 424 13.79 -6.83 -2.97
N ILE A 425 14.43 -6.81 -4.15
CA ILE A 425 15.29 -5.70 -4.61
C ILE A 425 14.55 -4.37 -4.51
N ARG A 426 13.28 -4.34 -4.92
CA ARG A 426 12.42 -3.13 -4.86
C ARG A 426 12.18 -2.57 -3.44
N TRP A 427 12.50 -3.31 -2.38
CA TRP A 427 12.40 -2.86 -0.99
C TRP A 427 13.71 -2.34 -0.42
N LYS A 428 14.80 -2.41 -1.20
CA LYS A 428 16.10 -1.97 -0.73
C LYS A 428 16.13 -0.45 -0.58
N PRO A 429 16.94 0.07 0.36
CA PRO A 429 17.07 1.51 0.60
C PRO A 429 17.34 2.29 -0.68
N LEU A 430 16.98 3.58 -0.72
CA LEU A 430 17.21 4.51 -1.84
C LEU A 430 16.29 4.34 -3.07
N GLY A 431 16.02 3.10 -3.47
CA GLY A 431 15.42 2.79 -4.78
C GLY A 431 14.06 3.46 -5.05
N LEU A 432 13.18 3.51 -4.04
CA LEU A 432 11.83 4.07 -4.22
C LEU A 432 11.79 5.58 -4.09
N PHE A 433 12.64 6.19 -3.26
CA PHE A 433 12.78 7.65 -3.28
C PHE A 433 13.11 8.14 -4.68
N ASN A 434 14.16 7.57 -5.28
CA ASN A 434 14.65 7.99 -6.58
C ASN A 434 13.64 7.72 -7.69
N GLY A 435 13.02 6.54 -7.70
CA GLY A 435 12.17 6.11 -8.80
C GLY A 435 10.71 6.58 -8.73
N LEU A 436 10.17 6.74 -7.52
CA LEU A 436 8.75 7.03 -7.28
C LEU A 436 8.55 8.45 -6.72
N ALA A 437 9.23 8.80 -5.61
CA ALA A 437 8.98 10.06 -4.91
C ALA A 437 9.61 11.27 -5.62
N ALA A 438 10.86 11.16 -6.09
CA ALA A 438 11.61 12.26 -6.67
C ALA A 438 10.94 12.94 -7.88
N PRO A 439 10.31 12.22 -8.83
CA PRO A 439 9.53 12.85 -9.90
C PRO A 439 8.40 13.76 -9.39
N LEU A 440 7.79 13.43 -8.24
CA LEU A 440 6.65 14.19 -7.70
C LEU A 440 7.07 15.51 -7.03
N THR A 441 8.32 15.61 -6.58
CA THR A 441 8.87 16.78 -5.86
C THR A 441 8.84 18.08 -6.67
N LYS A 442 8.60 17.98 -7.98
CA LYS A 442 8.49 19.11 -8.91
C LYS A 442 7.17 19.86 -8.82
N LEU A 443 6.14 19.25 -8.22
CA LEU A 443 4.85 19.88 -7.99
C LEU A 443 4.77 20.40 -6.55
N PRO A 444 4.25 21.61 -6.33
CA PRO A 444 3.76 22.00 -5.01
C PRO A 444 2.63 21.07 -4.59
N VAL A 445 2.60 20.69 -3.32
CA VAL A 445 1.54 19.82 -2.76
C VAL A 445 1.02 20.37 -1.42
N LYS A 446 -0.22 20.05 -1.10
CA LYS A 446 -0.89 20.46 0.14
C LYS A 446 -0.38 19.68 1.35
N GLY A 447 -0.01 18.41 1.16
CA GLY A 447 0.46 17.54 2.24
C GLY A 447 0.69 16.11 1.79
N VAL A 448 1.19 15.29 2.71
CA VAL A 448 1.41 13.86 2.54
C VAL A 448 0.49 13.10 3.47
N ILE A 449 -0.17 12.05 2.95
CA ILE A 449 -0.78 11.00 3.76
C ILE A 449 0.06 9.73 3.65
N TRP A 450 0.39 9.11 4.79
CA TRP A 450 1.32 8.00 4.87
C TRP A 450 0.74 6.80 5.63
N TYR A 451 0.79 5.61 5.03
CA TYR A 451 0.43 4.38 5.74
C TYR A 451 1.46 3.28 5.47
N GLN A 452 2.35 3.11 6.43
CA GLN A 452 3.40 2.11 6.41
C GLN A 452 3.85 1.76 7.83
N GLY A 453 4.39 0.56 7.97
CA GLY A 453 5.10 0.14 9.15
C GLY A 453 5.26 -1.38 9.23
N GLU A 454 4.35 -2.13 8.61
CA GLU A 454 4.28 -3.58 8.74
C GLU A 454 5.60 -4.28 8.35
N SER A 455 6.28 -3.77 7.32
CA SER A 455 7.60 -4.29 6.90
C SER A 455 8.76 -3.95 7.84
N ASN A 456 8.59 -2.98 8.74
CA ASN A 456 9.58 -2.59 9.74
C ASN A 456 9.28 -3.16 11.14
N VAL A 457 8.22 -3.97 11.31
CA VAL A 457 7.86 -4.56 12.63
C VAL A 457 9.03 -5.32 13.24
N GLY A 458 9.78 -6.08 12.44
CA GLY A 458 10.96 -6.82 12.92
C GLY A 458 12.15 -5.93 13.33
N GLN A 459 12.12 -4.64 13.00
CA GLN A 459 13.16 -3.64 13.27
C GLN A 459 12.57 -2.37 13.91
N TYR A 460 11.50 -2.51 14.69
CA TYR A 460 10.70 -1.39 15.19
C TYR A 460 11.51 -0.38 16.02
N GLN A 461 12.60 -0.81 16.67
CA GLN A 461 13.47 0.05 17.47
C GLN A 461 14.18 1.14 16.65
N GLN A 462 14.34 0.94 15.34
CA GLN A 462 14.99 1.89 14.43
C GLN A 462 13.97 2.75 13.66
N TYR A 463 12.68 2.44 13.81
CA TYR A 463 11.63 3.00 12.96
C TYR A 463 11.46 4.50 13.19
N LYS A 464 11.46 4.95 14.46
CA LYS A 464 11.21 6.36 14.79
C LYS A 464 12.23 7.26 14.12
N GLU A 465 13.52 6.97 14.29
CA GLU A 465 14.62 7.77 13.75
C GLU A 465 14.57 7.80 12.22
N ARG A 466 14.36 6.64 11.57
CA ARG A 466 14.28 6.54 10.11
C ARG A 466 13.04 7.21 9.54
N PHE A 467 11.89 7.09 10.20
CA PHE A 467 10.64 7.72 9.76
C PHE A 467 10.70 9.24 9.91
N GLN A 468 11.24 9.75 11.02
CA GLN A 468 11.46 11.19 11.20
C GLN A 468 12.45 11.75 10.18
N ALA A 469 13.55 11.04 9.91
CA ALA A 469 14.47 11.41 8.85
C ALA A 469 13.79 11.44 7.47
N MET A 470 12.87 10.50 7.18
CA MET A 470 12.12 10.49 5.91
C MET A 470 11.18 11.69 5.80
N ILE A 471 10.48 12.04 6.87
CA ILE A 471 9.61 13.23 6.91
C ILE A 471 10.43 14.50 6.62
N GLU A 472 11.59 14.65 7.26
CA GLU A 472 12.48 15.80 7.07
C GLU A 472 13.10 15.85 5.67
N ASP A 473 13.55 14.69 5.17
CA ASP A 473 14.08 14.52 3.82
C ASP A 473 13.04 14.96 2.77
N TRP A 474 11.80 14.44 2.87
CA TRP A 474 10.74 14.80 1.95
C TRP A 474 10.36 16.27 2.04
N ARG A 475 10.36 16.87 3.24
CA ARG A 475 10.17 18.33 3.41
C ARG A 475 11.24 19.15 2.73
N SER A 476 12.47 18.66 2.66
CA SER A 476 13.56 19.35 1.97
C SER A 476 13.45 19.28 0.44
N HIS A 477 12.75 18.27 -0.07
CA HIS A 477 12.61 18.02 -1.51
C HIS A 477 11.31 18.57 -2.11
N PHE A 478 10.18 18.38 -1.42
CA PHE A 478 8.89 18.87 -1.87
C PHE A 478 8.74 20.37 -1.58
N GLN A 479 8.13 21.07 -2.53
CA GLN A 479 7.69 22.44 -2.30
C GLN A 479 6.36 22.41 -1.53
N ALA A 480 6.37 22.90 -0.30
CA ALA A 480 5.13 23.11 0.44
C ALA A 480 4.29 24.20 -0.27
N ALA A 481 2.97 24.03 -0.27
CA ALA A 481 2.07 25.02 -0.83
C ALA A 481 2.06 26.35 -0.04
N ASP A 482 2.50 26.32 1.22
CA ASP A 482 2.58 27.45 2.14
C ASP A 482 3.98 27.59 2.77
N ASP A 483 4.23 28.69 3.49
CA ASP A 483 5.50 28.95 4.19
C ASP A 483 5.71 28.04 5.43
N LYS A 484 4.90 27.00 5.61
CA LYS A 484 5.01 26.05 6.72
C LYS A 484 5.73 24.78 6.25
N PRO A 485 6.38 24.03 7.16
CA PRO A 485 6.90 22.70 6.81
C PRO A 485 5.78 21.84 6.22
N LEU A 486 6.05 21.09 5.15
CA LEU A 486 5.02 20.26 4.51
C LEU A 486 4.27 19.37 5.54
N PRO A 487 2.93 19.41 5.60
CA PRO A 487 2.17 18.57 6.51
C PRO A 487 2.35 17.07 6.24
N PHE A 488 2.53 16.29 7.30
CA PHE A 488 2.64 14.82 7.22
C PHE A 488 1.61 14.16 8.14
N LEU A 489 0.58 13.56 7.54
CA LEU A 489 -0.48 12.86 8.27
C LEU A 489 -0.29 11.36 8.05
N TYR A 490 -0.23 10.56 9.12
CA TYR A 490 0.06 9.14 8.97
C TYR A 490 -0.86 8.26 9.81
N VAL A 491 -0.97 7.00 9.42
CA VAL A 491 -1.83 6.00 10.08
C VAL A 491 -0.96 5.07 10.93
N GLN A 492 -1.29 4.95 12.22
CA GLN A 492 -0.71 3.94 13.10
C GLN A 492 -1.14 2.54 12.66
N LEU A 493 -0.33 1.50 12.86
CA LEU A 493 -0.71 0.15 12.49
C LEU A 493 -2.02 -0.30 13.18
N ALA A 494 -2.91 -0.91 12.40
CA ALA A 494 -4.15 -1.50 12.89
C ALA A 494 -3.88 -2.81 13.65
N ASN A 495 -4.90 -3.36 14.30
CA ASN A 495 -4.86 -4.72 14.89
C ASN A 495 -4.63 -5.79 13.82
N PHE A 496 -3.77 -6.75 14.15
CA PHE A 496 -3.46 -7.91 13.32
C PHE A 496 -2.95 -9.07 14.20
N LEU A 497 -3.08 -10.31 13.72
CA LEU A 497 -2.74 -11.56 14.44
C LEU A 497 -3.71 -11.96 15.57
N GLU A 498 -3.51 -13.16 16.08
CA GLU A 498 -4.32 -13.75 17.16
C GLU A 498 -4.12 -12.98 18.48
N LYS A 499 -5.15 -12.93 19.33
CA LYS A 499 -5.05 -12.31 20.65
C LYS A 499 -4.20 -13.18 21.57
N THR A 500 -3.35 -12.54 22.38
CA THR A 500 -2.64 -13.21 23.47
C THR A 500 -3.39 -13.06 24.79
N SER A 501 -3.45 -14.11 25.60
CA SER A 501 -4.11 -14.08 26.91
C SER A 501 -3.27 -13.42 28.01
N GLN A 502 -1.96 -13.28 27.78
CA GLN A 502 -1.00 -12.69 28.72
C GLN A 502 -0.42 -11.39 28.13
N PRO A 503 -0.02 -10.42 28.98
CA PRO A 503 0.55 -9.15 28.56
C PRO A 503 2.04 -9.31 28.19
N LEU A 504 2.30 -9.99 27.07
CA LEU A 504 3.65 -10.27 26.57
C LEU A 504 4.23 -9.09 25.79
N ASP A 505 5.53 -9.15 25.51
CA ASP A 505 6.15 -8.24 24.55
C ASP A 505 5.63 -8.52 23.13
N SER A 506 5.50 -7.46 22.34
CA SER A 506 5.00 -7.50 20.96
C SER A 506 5.78 -6.50 20.12
N SER A 507 6.42 -6.98 19.05
CA SER A 507 7.10 -6.11 18.08
C SER A 507 6.10 -5.23 17.32
N TRP A 508 4.88 -5.72 17.08
CA TRP A 508 3.82 -4.96 16.43
C TRP A 508 3.39 -3.76 17.30
N ALA A 509 3.20 -4.00 18.60
CA ALA A 509 2.94 -2.93 19.58
C ALA A 509 4.14 -1.98 19.73
N GLY A 510 5.37 -2.53 19.71
CA GLY A 510 6.60 -1.73 19.70
C GLY A 510 6.66 -0.76 18.52
N LEU A 511 6.23 -1.20 17.34
CA LEU A 511 6.14 -0.31 16.18
C LEU A 511 5.03 0.75 16.31
N ARG A 512 3.85 0.39 16.83
CA ARG A 512 2.80 1.37 17.11
C ARG A 512 3.28 2.45 18.08
N GLU A 513 4.06 2.07 19.08
CA GLU A 513 4.70 3.01 20.01
C GLU A 513 5.72 3.89 19.29
N ALA A 514 6.57 3.34 18.43
CA ALA A 514 7.50 4.13 17.61
C ALA A 514 6.76 5.13 16.69
N GLN A 515 5.63 4.74 16.09
CA GLN A 515 4.74 5.62 15.33
C GLN A 515 4.13 6.72 16.21
N ARG A 516 3.69 6.41 17.42
CA ARG A 516 3.20 7.40 18.39
C ARG A 516 4.29 8.40 18.77
N GLN A 517 5.49 7.92 19.07
CA GLN A 517 6.64 8.77 19.42
C GLN A 517 7.10 9.65 18.24
N SER A 518 6.80 9.25 17.00
CA SER A 518 7.12 10.05 15.81
C SER A 518 6.29 11.33 15.70
N LEU A 519 5.21 11.49 16.49
CA LEU A 519 4.41 12.72 16.60
C LEU A 519 5.21 13.93 17.09
N SER A 520 6.43 13.73 17.61
CA SER A 520 7.32 14.84 17.94
C SER A 520 7.82 15.59 16.70
N ALA A 521 7.64 15.05 15.49
CA ALA A 521 7.91 15.77 14.25
C ALA A 521 6.90 16.93 14.09
N PRO A 522 7.34 18.17 13.84
CA PRO A 522 6.45 19.33 13.73
C PRO A 522 5.49 19.16 12.54
N ASN A 523 4.35 19.86 12.55
CA ASN A 523 3.32 19.83 11.51
C ASN A 523 2.96 18.40 11.04
N SER A 524 2.80 17.49 12.00
CA SER A 524 2.41 16.10 11.76
C SER A 524 1.15 15.73 12.52
N ALA A 525 0.46 14.69 12.06
CA ALA A 525 -0.68 14.09 12.76
C ALA A 525 -0.67 12.58 12.59
N MET A 526 -1.12 11.87 13.62
CA MET A 526 -1.29 10.42 13.59
C MET A 526 -2.76 10.06 13.76
N VAL A 527 -3.25 9.20 12.88
CA VAL A 527 -4.55 8.54 13.01
C VAL A 527 -4.37 7.18 13.65
N VAL A 528 -5.09 6.94 14.74
CA VAL A 528 -5.11 5.64 15.42
C VAL A 528 -6.03 4.69 14.64
N ALA A 529 -5.52 3.49 14.32
CA ALA A 529 -6.24 2.46 13.56
C ALA A 529 -6.53 1.17 14.35
N ILE A 530 -6.20 1.15 15.63
CA ILE A 530 -6.23 -0.02 16.51
C ILE A 530 -7.58 -0.77 16.50
N ASP A 531 -8.68 -0.07 16.29
CA ASP A 531 -10.06 -0.58 16.31
C ASP A 531 -10.63 -0.93 14.92
N THR A 532 -9.85 -0.71 13.86
CA THR A 532 -10.27 -0.98 12.47
C THR A 532 -9.68 -2.27 11.89
N GLY A 533 -8.75 -2.89 12.60
CA GLY A 533 -7.99 -4.04 12.11
C GLY A 533 -8.69 -5.39 12.25
N GLU A 534 -8.17 -6.39 11.54
CA GLU A 534 -8.65 -7.75 11.54
C GLU A 534 -7.53 -8.69 11.99
N TRP A 535 -7.86 -9.71 12.80
CA TRP A 535 -6.85 -10.65 13.29
C TRP A 535 -6.26 -11.53 12.17
N ASN A 536 -7.02 -11.76 11.11
CA ASN A 536 -6.72 -12.70 10.02
C ASN A 536 -6.43 -12.02 8.67
N ASP A 537 -6.42 -10.70 8.60
CA ASP A 537 -6.04 -9.95 7.41
C ASP A 537 -5.21 -8.73 7.82
N ILE A 538 -4.01 -8.64 7.26
CA ILE A 538 -3.10 -7.51 7.49
C ILE A 538 -3.60 -6.24 6.80
N HIS A 539 -4.59 -6.37 5.89
CA HIS A 539 -5.21 -5.28 5.14
C HIS A 539 -6.63 -5.01 5.65
N PRO A 540 -6.82 -4.16 6.69
CA PRO A 540 -8.13 -3.83 7.22
C PRO A 540 -9.15 -3.46 6.14
N VAL A 541 -10.34 -4.06 6.17
CA VAL A 541 -11.42 -3.71 5.23
C VAL A 541 -11.97 -2.31 5.51
N ASP A 542 -12.04 -1.88 6.77
CA ASP A 542 -12.58 -0.56 7.16
C ASP A 542 -11.61 0.61 6.88
N LYS A 543 -11.32 0.83 5.59
CA LYS A 543 -10.58 1.98 5.09
C LYS A 543 -11.41 3.26 5.14
N LYS A 544 -12.74 3.15 5.19
CA LYS A 544 -13.66 4.29 5.23
C LYS A 544 -13.49 5.07 6.52
N THR A 545 -13.52 4.40 7.67
CA THR A 545 -13.28 5.03 8.98
C THR A 545 -11.89 5.67 9.05
N LEU A 546 -10.85 5.01 8.52
CA LEU A 546 -9.49 5.57 8.51
C LEU A 546 -9.36 6.81 7.63
N GLY A 547 -9.96 6.79 6.42
CA GLY A 547 -9.98 7.95 5.53
C GLY A 547 -10.69 9.16 6.17
N GLN A 548 -11.79 8.91 6.87
CA GLN A 548 -12.51 9.92 7.64
C GLN A 548 -11.66 10.54 8.75
N ARG A 549 -10.94 9.72 9.51
CA ARG A 549 -10.03 10.20 10.56
C ARG A 549 -8.86 11.00 9.99
N LEU A 550 -8.29 10.59 8.85
CA LEU A 550 -7.28 11.38 8.15
C LEU A 550 -7.84 12.72 7.68
N ALA A 551 -9.08 12.76 7.18
CA ALA A 551 -9.72 14.00 6.78
C ALA A 551 -9.94 14.95 7.97
N LEU A 552 -10.34 14.42 9.15
CA LEU A 552 -10.39 15.20 10.40
C LEU A 552 -9.01 15.74 10.78
N ALA A 553 -7.96 14.92 10.67
CA ALA A 553 -6.59 15.35 10.97
C ALA A 553 -6.12 16.46 10.02
N ALA A 554 -6.41 16.35 8.72
CA ALA A 554 -6.11 17.39 7.75
C ALA A 554 -6.87 18.68 8.05
N ARG A 555 -8.18 18.59 8.33
CA ARG A 555 -9.01 19.75 8.70
C ARG A 555 -8.43 20.51 9.88
N ALA A 556 -8.01 19.81 10.93
CA ALA A 556 -7.40 20.44 12.10
C ALA A 556 -5.99 20.99 11.83
N VAL A 557 -5.07 20.17 11.29
CA VAL A 557 -3.64 20.51 11.22
C VAL A 557 -3.30 21.36 10.00
N VAL A 558 -3.96 21.11 8.86
CA VAL A 558 -3.65 21.76 7.58
C VAL A 558 -4.59 22.94 7.30
N TYR A 559 -5.89 22.76 7.54
CA TYR A 559 -6.87 23.83 7.30
C TYR A 559 -7.14 24.71 8.54
N GLY A 560 -6.61 24.33 9.71
CA GLY A 560 -6.75 25.11 10.94
C GLY A 560 -8.18 25.13 11.51
N GLU A 561 -9.02 24.17 11.13
CA GLU A 561 -10.40 24.09 11.61
C GLU A 561 -10.46 23.58 13.06
N PRO A 562 -11.38 24.11 13.89
CA PRO A 562 -11.53 23.70 15.28
C PRO A 562 -12.30 22.37 15.41
N VAL A 563 -11.71 21.27 14.91
CA VAL A 563 -12.30 19.92 14.94
C VAL A 563 -11.50 18.96 15.82
N ILE A 564 -12.20 18.04 16.48
CA ILE A 564 -11.59 16.98 17.28
C ILE A 564 -11.16 15.87 16.32
N TYR A 565 -9.86 15.58 16.26
CA TYR A 565 -9.29 14.53 15.41
C TYR A 565 -8.45 13.50 16.18
N ARG A 566 -8.16 13.76 17.47
CA ARG A 566 -7.36 12.89 18.34
C ARG A 566 -8.23 12.20 19.38
N GLY A 567 -7.91 10.96 19.70
CA GLY A 567 -8.41 10.26 20.88
C GLY A 567 -7.60 10.58 22.13
N PRO A 568 -7.91 9.97 23.28
CA PRO A 568 -7.21 10.25 24.54
C PRO A 568 -5.70 10.01 24.45
N GLU A 569 -4.92 10.96 24.97
CA GLU A 569 -3.45 10.89 25.05
C GLU A 569 -3.03 10.93 26.51
N LEU A 570 -2.10 10.06 26.93
CA LEU A 570 -1.65 10.04 28.32
C LEU A 570 -0.96 11.37 28.67
N ALA A 571 -1.53 12.11 29.62
CA ALA A 571 -1.02 13.40 30.07
C ALA A 571 -0.19 13.27 31.36
N SER A 572 -0.58 12.39 32.28
CA SER A 572 0.16 12.15 33.51
C SER A 572 0.01 10.72 34.02
N LEU A 573 1.05 10.26 34.71
CA LEU A 573 1.11 8.98 35.41
C LEU A 573 1.64 9.24 36.84
N GLN A 574 0.87 8.85 37.84
CA GLN A 574 1.22 9.05 39.25
C GLN A 574 1.01 7.75 40.04
N ALA A 575 1.83 7.54 41.06
CA ALA A 575 1.58 6.50 42.06
C ALA A 575 0.68 7.05 43.17
N ASP A 576 -0.32 6.27 43.56
CA ASP A 576 -1.15 6.49 44.74
C ASP A 576 -1.17 5.19 45.55
N GLY A 577 -0.22 5.06 46.48
CA GLY A 577 0.04 3.84 47.24
C GLY A 577 0.36 2.65 46.32
N ALA A 578 -0.51 1.64 46.35
CA ALA A 578 -0.40 0.43 45.53
C ALA A 578 -1.10 0.54 44.17
N THR A 579 -1.46 1.75 43.74
CA THR A 579 -2.19 1.99 42.49
C THR A 579 -1.46 2.99 41.60
N LEU A 580 -1.75 2.94 40.29
CA LEU A 580 -1.38 3.98 39.34
C LEU A 580 -2.60 4.80 38.97
N LEU A 581 -2.47 6.13 38.99
CA LEU A 581 -3.46 7.08 38.50
C LEU A 581 -2.98 7.67 37.17
N LEU A 582 -3.79 7.50 36.14
CA LEU A 582 -3.53 7.99 34.78
C LEU A 582 -4.53 9.09 34.44
N SER A 583 -4.03 10.23 33.96
CA SER A 583 -4.86 11.31 33.41
C SER A 583 -4.59 11.47 31.91
N PHE A 584 -5.60 11.91 31.17
CA PHE A 584 -5.54 11.99 29.72
C PHE A 584 -5.95 13.37 29.19
N ASP A 585 -5.29 13.81 28.14
CA ASP A 585 -5.69 14.93 27.28
C ASP A 585 -6.57 14.43 26.13
N GLN A 586 -7.07 15.35 25.29
CA GLN A 586 -7.88 15.05 24.09
C GLN A 586 -9.15 14.23 24.37
N ILE A 587 -9.73 14.39 25.56
CA ILE A 587 -10.90 13.64 26.03
C ILE A 587 -12.25 14.19 25.52
N ALA A 588 -12.24 15.31 24.79
CA ALA A 588 -13.45 16.06 24.45
C ALA A 588 -14.27 16.37 25.73
N ALA A 589 -15.49 15.85 25.87
CA ALA A 589 -16.30 15.98 27.08
C ALA A 589 -15.98 14.91 28.17
N GLY A 590 -15.21 13.86 27.87
CA GLY A 590 -14.88 12.81 28.83
C GLY A 590 -14.36 11.50 28.23
N LEU A 591 -13.94 10.58 29.11
CA LEU A 591 -13.46 9.24 28.74
C LEU A 591 -14.60 8.24 28.63
N ASN A 592 -14.47 7.29 27.70
CA ASN A 592 -15.38 6.17 27.53
C ASN A 592 -14.58 4.86 27.46
N LEU A 593 -14.93 3.89 28.31
CA LEU A 593 -14.39 2.54 28.29
C LEU A 593 -15.40 1.60 27.64
N LYS A 594 -15.03 0.94 26.54
CA LYS A 594 -15.88 -0.02 25.84
C LYS A 594 -15.56 -1.45 26.26
N GLY A 595 -16.60 -2.23 26.55
CA GLY A 595 -16.50 -3.65 26.91
C GLY A 595 -16.88 -3.93 28.36
N ASP A 596 -16.91 -5.21 28.72
CA ASP A 596 -17.10 -5.65 30.10
C ASP A 596 -15.82 -5.48 30.93
N ALA A 597 -15.92 -5.70 32.25
CA ALA A 597 -14.78 -5.56 33.15
C ALA A 597 -13.60 -6.47 32.78
N ALA A 598 -13.86 -7.67 32.25
CA ALA A 598 -12.82 -8.60 31.83
C ALA A 598 -12.04 -8.05 30.62
N THR A 599 -12.76 -7.58 29.60
CA THR A 599 -12.21 -6.97 28.39
C THR A 599 -11.40 -5.72 28.72
N ILE A 600 -11.92 -4.87 29.61
CA ILE A 600 -11.24 -3.65 30.06
C ILE A 600 -9.97 -3.99 30.82
N ASN A 601 -10.01 -4.91 31.79
CA ASN A 601 -8.82 -5.27 32.58
C ASN A 601 -7.75 -5.94 31.70
N GLN A 602 -8.14 -6.68 30.66
CA GLN A 602 -7.22 -7.28 29.66
C GLN A 602 -6.76 -6.28 28.58
N SER A 603 -6.75 -4.99 28.89
CA SER A 603 -6.22 -3.95 27.98
C SER A 603 -5.15 -3.07 28.64
N PHE A 604 -5.01 -3.13 29.96
CA PHE A 604 -3.99 -2.41 30.71
C PHE A 604 -3.14 -3.38 31.52
N ALA A 605 -1.83 -3.36 31.32
CA ALA A 605 -0.91 -4.13 32.12
C ALA A 605 -0.04 -3.21 32.98
N ILE A 606 0.21 -3.57 34.23
CA ILE A 606 1.08 -2.83 35.14
C ILE A 606 2.22 -3.72 35.62
N ALA A 607 3.36 -3.13 35.95
CA ALA A 607 4.51 -3.82 36.52
C ALA A 607 5.15 -3.01 37.65
N GLY A 608 5.80 -3.70 38.58
CA GLY A 608 6.71 -3.07 39.54
C GLY A 608 8.09 -2.82 38.92
N ALA A 609 9.09 -2.55 39.76
CA ALA A 609 10.46 -2.32 39.32
C ALA A 609 11.11 -3.54 38.63
N ASP A 610 10.53 -4.74 38.79
CA ASP A 610 10.99 -5.98 38.14
C ASP A 610 10.59 -6.09 36.66
N GLY A 611 9.74 -5.19 36.15
CA GLY A 611 9.27 -5.19 34.77
C GLY A 611 8.34 -6.36 34.41
N LYS A 612 7.84 -7.12 35.39
CA LYS A 612 6.93 -8.25 35.14
C LYS A 612 5.50 -7.78 35.02
N PHE A 613 5.04 -7.58 33.79
CA PHE A 613 3.69 -7.09 33.49
C PHE A 613 2.60 -8.10 33.86
N GLN A 614 1.55 -7.60 34.52
CA GLN A 614 0.32 -8.32 34.84
C GLN A 614 -0.89 -7.46 34.44
N TRP A 615 -2.00 -8.09 34.03
CA TRP A 615 -3.24 -7.38 33.71
C TRP A 615 -3.76 -6.64 34.95
N GLY A 616 -3.93 -5.32 34.87
CA GLY A 616 -4.41 -4.50 35.96
C GLY A 616 -5.93 -4.46 36.02
N LYS A 617 -6.49 -4.41 37.23
CA LYS A 617 -7.87 -3.97 37.44
C LYS A 617 -7.95 -2.48 37.13
N VAL A 618 -8.88 -2.09 36.27
CA VAL A 618 -9.07 -0.70 35.82
C VAL A 618 -10.37 -0.15 36.40
N GLU A 619 -10.29 1.04 37.00
CA GLU A 619 -11.45 1.79 37.49
C GLU A 619 -11.43 3.18 36.88
N LEU A 620 -12.54 3.60 36.26
CA LEU A 620 -12.73 4.99 35.85
C LEU A 620 -13.12 5.80 37.09
N VAL A 621 -12.23 6.69 37.53
CA VAL A 621 -12.45 7.58 38.67
C VAL A 621 -12.77 8.97 38.13
N THR A 622 -13.89 9.51 38.56
CA THR A 622 -14.29 10.89 38.27
C THR A 622 -14.14 11.72 39.53
N GLN A 623 -13.34 12.78 39.48
CA GLN A 623 -13.19 13.74 40.57
C GLN A 623 -13.69 15.13 40.14
N LEU A 624 -14.39 15.81 41.03
CA LEU A 624 -14.73 17.23 40.87
C LEU A 624 -13.67 18.07 41.57
N VAL A 625 -12.88 18.82 40.79
CA VAL A 625 -11.95 19.82 41.32
C VAL A 625 -12.51 21.20 40.97
N GLY A 626 -13.17 21.82 41.95
CA GLY A 626 -13.95 23.05 41.72
C GLY A 626 -15.15 22.78 40.79
N LYS A 627 -15.17 23.43 39.62
CA LYS A 627 -16.19 23.22 38.57
C LYS A 627 -15.72 22.28 37.45
N GLN A 628 -14.48 21.79 37.50
CA GLN A 628 -13.92 20.91 36.48
C GLN A 628 -14.07 19.44 36.90
N GLN A 629 -14.52 18.62 35.95
CA GLN A 629 -14.58 17.17 36.09
C GLN A 629 -13.28 16.57 35.54
N ILE A 630 -12.50 15.91 36.39
CA ILE A 630 -11.29 15.21 36.01
C ILE A 630 -11.61 13.72 35.90
N ASN A 631 -11.38 13.14 34.73
CA ASN A 631 -11.52 11.71 34.48
C ASN A 631 -10.14 11.05 34.52
N GLN A 632 -9.96 10.11 35.44
CA GLN A 632 -8.71 9.37 35.61
C GLN A 632 -8.98 7.87 35.54
N LEU A 633 -7.98 7.11 35.12
CA LEU A 633 -7.98 5.66 35.30
C LEU A 633 -7.13 5.30 36.50
N ARG A 634 -7.71 4.57 37.45
CA ARG A 634 -6.99 3.95 38.56
C ARG A 634 -6.73 2.49 38.22
N LEU A 635 -5.46 2.10 38.25
CA LEU A 635 -5.01 0.74 37.94
C LEU A 635 -4.40 0.08 39.19
N SER A 636 -4.74 -1.18 39.44
CA SER A 636 -4.19 -1.95 40.56
C SER A 636 -4.05 -3.45 40.23
N HIS A 637 -3.19 -4.15 40.95
CA HIS A 637 -3.06 -5.62 40.89
C HIS A 637 -2.78 -6.16 42.29
N PRO A 638 -3.40 -7.27 42.74
CA PRO A 638 -3.24 -7.77 44.10
C PRO A 638 -1.78 -8.05 44.49
N ASP A 639 -0.97 -8.51 43.54
CA ASP A 639 0.43 -8.92 43.80
C ASP A 639 1.46 -7.79 43.58
N ILE A 640 1.04 -6.63 43.07
CA ILE A 640 1.96 -5.52 42.77
C ILE A 640 1.71 -4.39 43.77
N LYS A 641 2.57 -4.30 44.79
CA LYS A 641 2.43 -3.30 45.87
C LYS A 641 3.02 -1.94 45.54
N GLN A 642 3.94 -1.88 44.58
CA GLN A 642 4.59 -0.65 44.13
C GLN A 642 4.64 -0.68 42.59
N PRO A 643 3.51 -0.40 41.91
CA PRO A 643 3.49 -0.34 40.46
C PRO A 643 4.24 0.92 39.99
N VAL A 644 5.10 0.76 38.99
CA VAL A 644 5.93 1.86 38.45
C VAL A 644 5.87 1.96 36.93
N GLN A 645 5.27 0.98 36.26
CA GLN A 645 5.12 0.95 34.80
C GLN A 645 3.69 0.56 34.42
N VAL A 646 3.23 1.08 33.27
CA VAL A 646 1.95 0.75 32.65
C VAL A 646 2.10 0.60 31.14
N ARG A 647 1.35 -0.35 30.57
CA ARG A 647 1.15 -0.55 29.14
C ARG A 647 -0.34 -0.54 28.85
N TYR A 648 -0.76 0.22 27.84
CA TYR A 648 -2.13 0.18 27.31
C TYR A 648 -2.12 -0.41 25.90
N ALA A 649 -3.00 -1.39 25.66
CA ALA A 649 -3.21 -2.04 24.36
C ALA A 649 -1.89 -2.49 23.70
N TYR A 650 -0.94 -2.99 24.50
CA TYR A 650 0.39 -3.40 24.03
C TYR A 650 0.41 -4.89 23.65
N ALA A 651 -0.15 -5.20 22.48
CA ALA A 651 -0.15 -6.52 21.87
C ALA A 651 -0.33 -6.40 20.34
N ASP A 652 -0.25 -7.50 19.60
CA ASP A 652 -0.51 -7.50 18.15
C ASP A 652 -1.99 -7.16 17.86
N ASN A 653 -2.91 -7.80 18.59
CA ASN A 653 -4.37 -7.60 18.51
C ASN A 653 -5.02 -7.41 19.91
N PRO A 654 -4.79 -6.26 20.57
CA PRO A 654 -5.31 -5.96 21.89
C PRO A 654 -6.81 -5.64 21.89
N ASN A 655 -7.43 -5.67 23.07
CA ASN A 655 -8.71 -5.02 23.30
C ASN A 655 -8.51 -3.49 23.37
N ALA A 656 -8.87 -2.76 22.31
CA ALA A 656 -8.79 -1.30 22.30
C ALA A 656 -10.04 -0.67 22.93
N VAL A 657 -10.01 -0.51 24.26
CA VAL A 657 -11.20 -0.11 25.04
C VAL A 657 -11.34 1.39 25.33
N LEU A 658 -10.29 2.20 25.19
CA LEU A 658 -10.26 3.59 25.66
C LEU A 658 -10.56 4.56 24.53
N TYR A 659 -11.64 5.32 24.67
CA TYR A 659 -12.08 6.33 23.71
C TYR A 659 -12.35 7.65 24.40
N ASN A 660 -12.31 8.74 23.64
CA ASN A 660 -12.94 9.97 24.08
C ASN A 660 -14.45 9.95 23.77
N SER A 661 -15.17 10.91 24.32
CA SER A 661 -16.61 11.10 24.07
C SER A 661 -16.97 11.43 22.61
N ALA A 662 -15.99 11.83 21.78
CA ALA A 662 -16.17 11.99 20.33
C ALA A 662 -16.04 10.68 19.55
N GLY A 663 -15.79 9.55 20.24
CA GLY A 663 -15.69 8.23 19.63
C GLY A 663 -14.34 7.89 19.00
N LEU A 664 -13.29 8.68 19.27
CA LEU A 664 -11.94 8.43 18.77
C LEU A 664 -11.12 7.60 19.77
N PRO A 665 -10.44 6.53 19.31
CA PRO A 665 -9.67 5.64 20.18
C PRO A 665 -8.36 6.29 20.64
N ALA A 666 -7.93 5.94 21.85
CA ALA A 666 -6.59 6.23 22.33
C ALA A 666 -5.55 5.39 21.57
N SER A 667 -4.37 5.98 21.32
CA SER A 667 -3.22 5.20 20.85
C SER A 667 -2.75 4.25 21.95
N PRO A 668 -2.28 3.03 21.63
CA PRO A 668 -1.45 2.25 22.54
C PRO A 668 -0.26 3.07 23.05
N PHE A 669 0.19 2.81 24.27
CA PHE A 669 1.34 3.48 24.86
C PHE A 669 2.02 2.61 25.92
N VAL A 670 3.27 2.96 26.21
CA VAL A 670 4.02 2.50 27.38
C VAL A 670 4.43 3.73 28.19
N ALA A 671 4.33 3.65 29.52
CA ALA A 671 4.76 4.73 30.41
C ALA A 671 5.34 4.17 31.71
N ALA A 672 6.25 4.92 32.30
CA ALA A 672 6.86 4.62 33.60
C ALA A 672 6.90 5.89 34.46
N LEU A 673 6.87 5.72 35.78
CA LEU A 673 7.07 6.84 36.70
C LEU A 673 8.47 7.42 36.49
N GLN A 674 8.54 8.75 36.40
CA GLN A 674 9.83 9.44 36.40
C GLN A 674 10.32 9.52 37.84
N PHE A 675 11.39 8.80 38.16
CA PHE A 675 12.11 8.97 39.42
C PHE A 675 13.05 10.17 39.25
N PHE A 676 12.74 11.27 39.94
CA PHE A 676 13.62 12.44 40.04
C PHE A 676 14.80 12.18 40.96
#